data_AF-A0A0W8DTU9-F1
#
_entry.id   AF-A0A0W8DTU9-F1
#
_cell.length_a   1.000
_cell.length_b   1.000
_cell.length_c   1.000
_cell.angle_alpha   90.00
_cell.angle_beta   90.00
_cell.angle_gamma   90.00
#
_symmetry.space_group_name_H-M   'P 1'
#
loop_
_entity.id
_entity.type
_entity.pdbx_description
1 polymer ?
#
loop_
_entity_poly.entity_id
_entity_poly.type
_entity_poly.pdbx_seq_one_letter_code
_entity_poly.pdbx_strand_id
1 'polypeptide(L)'
;MSSMTDWATEYKNREGGRKPRRWKALFHPSVLTACLAIAGRIIIGPIALLLLFTATNYFSGSSVLIKADKSFFAFTENDMTMAGGCTGCMGPCKIVLLKYSLFNGSAFVSSPVFNAFVALGPTEDLYDFSSLNPEALTLGQSLDDNGGICQSGTNDWGATHNVVTGTAQQILDVINTLGLSVAPQMVRELELSVGRTDGCDTRWSMLSLTRLFQFPTRAGDRNFGKLSAVDISIFPDYTECRPVVMVDDSLVGSKLALVTNGEDLVSVVPDSLTLFPYSFTSSLPHVSRAVPASNTKYPATSVVQPLLRAYFGGCRVRAVNTTGIYIEDTCEVSNHWESYGLMVHSPDDIPLCSTGDVCIHNYFNSLWEWVNYIPEDRPDRNGMNVNSFRSRYADTVAINLLPGLVVGQILLMGVVSLYQVMSHKRSVLLTQIWAYRCQNGRMQVVYLGQIIYHLVFYSDLYMLGLATGTLTGESLANLTCCFFAFSYSFINLLKARSGDQQLDRHFRLTWEAMQLVTTMIIGFILLSIQRTPLASIITKNSEILRKTSARGAKYCGLNDSCILFTVDMLSVIAVLSLALGVIAVIISFIITNMTPKAKIIVYSATEVHSLQANEFKEIEIKKHGDLAPLDNLTSFERNCIGGPFKKIFRDCDDIAYISYNGKRCMTVEALLLTGYLYYGEHVYQASSVMLLLVARLVPRKVLRTFNMLLLRWYVDPKHGTLSELRSCTWYHACAENHQIGGAVPLA
;
A
#
# COMPACT_ATOMS: atom_id res chain seq x y z
N MET A 1 31.52 -18.67 68.62
CA MET A 1 30.29 -18.44 67.83
C MET A 1 30.14 -16.96 67.60
N SER A 2 30.58 -16.48 66.43
CA SER A 2 30.28 -15.13 65.91
C SER A 2 29.21 -15.33 64.84
N SER A 3 28.08 -14.62 64.94
CA SER A 3 26.98 -14.74 63.99
C SER A 3 27.43 -14.22 62.63
N MET A 4 27.69 -15.13 61.70
CA MET A 4 27.98 -14.84 60.30
C MET A 4 26.74 -14.21 59.65
N THR A 5 26.79 -12.90 59.43
CA THR A 5 25.80 -12.19 58.62
C THR A 5 25.91 -12.61 57.17
N ASP A 6 24.77 -13.03 56.61
CA ASP A 6 24.60 -13.45 55.23
C ASP A 6 25.04 -12.34 54.27
N TRP A 7 25.97 -12.68 53.38
CA TRP A 7 26.68 -11.80 52.47
C TRP A 7 25.72 -11.00 51.54
N ALA A 8 24.52 -11.54 51.29
CA ALA A 8 23.44 -10.88 50.56
C ALA A 8 22.89 -9.65 51.30
N THR A 9 22.89 -9.70 52.63
CA THR A 9 22.40 -8.64 53.52
C THR A 9 23.36 -7.46 53.56
N GLU A 10 24.67 -7.72 53.54
CA GLU A 10 25.71 -6.69 53.55
C GLU A 10 25.81 -5.92 52.21
N TYR A 11 25.63 -6.63 51.09
CA TYR A 11 25.52 -6.01 49.76
C TYR A 11 24.27 -5.11 49.66
N LYS A 12 23.12 -5.58 50.14
CA LYS A 12 21.85 -4.84 50.13
C LYS A 12 21.91 -3.59 51.02
N ASN A 13 22.60 -3.66 52.16
CA ASN A 13 22.82 -2.52 53.06
C ASN A 13 23.77 -1.47 52.47
N ARG A 14 24.79 -1.86 51.67
CA ARG A 14 25.65 -0.92 50.93
C ARG A 14 24.92 -0.21 49.79
N GLU A 15 23.92 -0.84 49.17
CA GLU A 15 23.13 -0.21 48.11
C GLU A 15 22.16 0.88 48.61
N GLY A 16 21.67 0.77 49.85
CA GLY A 16 20.76 1.74 50.46
C GLY A 16 21.36 3.14 50.66
N GLY A 17 22.69 3.28 50.59
CA GLY A 17 23.41 4.54 50.80
C GLY A 17 23.67 5.39 49.54
N ARG A 18 23.27 4.95 48.34
CA ARG A 18 23.48 5.75 47.11
C ARG A 18 22.44 6.88 47.02
N LYS A 19 22.91 8.13 47.20
CA LYS A 19 22.12 9.37 47.01
C LYS A 19 21.33 9.36 45.68
N PRO A 20 20.10 9.93 45.65
CA PRO A 20 19.27 9.93 44.46
C PRO A 20 19.99 10.60 43.29
N ARG A 21 20.00 9.92 42.13
CA ARG A 21 20.56 10.44 40.88
C ARG A 21 19.95 11.83 40.58
N ARG A 22 20.83 12.83 40.47
CA ARG A 22 20.52 14.25 40.17
C ARG A 22 19.60 14.34 38.95
N TRP A 23 18.50 15.13 39.04
CA TRP A 23 17.52 15.34 37.95
C TRP A 23 18.12 15.70 36.58
N LYS A 24 19.31 16.32 36.53
CA LYS A 24 20.03 16.60 35.27
C LYS A 24 20.41 15.33 34.47
N ALA A 25 20.43 14.15 35.07
CA ALA A 25 20.68 12.89 34.37
C ALA A 25 19.46 12.35 33.60
N LEU A 26 18.24 12.80 33.93
CA LEU A 26 16.99 12.37 33.25
C LEU A 26 16.81 13.02 31.87
N PHE A 27 17.38 14.22 31.67
CA PHE A 27 17.32 14.96 30.40
C PHE A 27 18.45 14.62 29.42
N HIS A 28 19.24 13.58 29.71
CA HIS A 28 20.30 13.16 28.81
C HIS A 28 19.69 12.53 27.54
N PRO A 29 20.15 12.87 26.31
CA PRO A 29 19.54 12.38 25.06
C PRO A 29 19.37 10.86 24.99
N SER A 30 20.36 10.11 25.51
CA SER A 30 20.30 8.65 25.57
C SER A 30 19.26 8.10 26.55
N VAL A 31 18.90 8.83 27.60
CA VAL A 31 17.84 8.45 28.56
C VAL A 31 16.47 8.74 27.97
N LEU A 32 16.28 9.89 27.32
CA LEU A 32 15.06 10.22 26.59
C LEU A 32 14.77 9.21 25.47
N THR A 33 15.79 8.87 24.68
CA THR A 33 15.68 7.87 23.60
C THR A 33 15.31 6.49 24.14
N ALA A 34 15.89 6.08 25.28
CA ALA A 34 15.52 4.83 25.95
C ALA A 34 14.09 4.84 26.50
N CYS A 35 13.65 5.93 27.14
CA CYS A 35 12.28 6.06 27.60
C CYS A 35 11.28 5.97 26.44
N LEU A 36 11.56 6.63 25.32
CA LEU A 36 10.72 6.59 24.12
C LEU A 36 10.66 5.18 23.51
N ALA A 37 11.80 4.51 23.35
CA ALA A 37 11.85 3.14 22.81
C ALA A 37 11.04 2.15 23.69
N ILE A 38 11.10 2.31 25.02
CA ILE A 38 10.42 1.43 25.97
C ILE A 38 8.92 1.72 26.02
N ALA A 39 8.54 2.99 26.25
CA ALA A 39 7.13 3.38 26.28
C ALA A 39 6.45 3.02 24.96
N GLY A 40 7.14 3.26 23.86
CA GLY A 40 6.73 2.88 22.54
C GLY A 40 6.46 1.37 22.37
N ARG A 41 7.40 0.51 22.78
CA ARG A 41 7.30 -0.95 22.60
C ARG A 41 6.33 -1.64 23.57
N ILE A 42 6.20 -1.12 24.79
CA ILE A 42 5.47 -1.79 25.88
C ILE A 42 4.08 -1.21 26.08
N ILE A 43 3.87 0.06 25.76
CA ILE A 43 2.61 0.75 25.99
C ILE A 43 1.96 1.09 24.65
N ILE A 44 2.60 1.93 23.84
CA ILE A 44 1.98 2.49 22.63
C ILE A 44 1.67 1.39 21.60
N GLY A 45 2.66 0.57 21.25
CA GLY A 45 2.50 -0.51 20.27
C GLY A 45 1.41 -1.52 20.66
N PRO A 46 1.46 -2.11 21.88
CA PRO A 46 0.42 -3.04 22.33
C PRO A 46 -0.98 -2.43 22.39
N ILE A 47 -1.12 -1.18 22.84
CA ILE A 47 -2.42 -0.48 22.84
C ILE A 47 -2.92 -0.26 21.41
N ALA A 48 -2.06 0.21 20.50
CA ALA A 48 -2.44 0.42 19.11
C ALA A 48 -2.88 -0.88 18.43
N LEU A 49 -2.17 -1.99 18.69
CA LEU A 49 -2.54 -3.30 18.16
C LEU A 49 -3.84 -3.82 18.78
N LEU A 50 -4.03 -3.62 20.08
CA LEU A 50 -5.28 -3.97 20.76
C LEU A 50 -6.46 -3.18 20.18
N LEU A 51 -6.32 -1.87 19.98
CA LEU A 51 -7.33 -1.05 19.33
C LEU A 51 -7.62 -1.51 17.90
N LEU A 52 -6.59 -1.83 17.11
CA LEU A 52 -6.79 -2.41 15.78
C LEU A 52 -7.63 -3.70 15.86
N PHE A 53 -7.32 -4.57 16.80
CA PHE A 53 -7.97 -5.88 16.95
C PHE A 53 -9.39 -5.81 17.53
N THR A 54 -9.68 -4.87 18.42
CA THR A 54 -10.98 -4.80 19.12
C THR A 54 -11.90 -3.72 18.58
N ALA A 55 -11.37 -2.64 18.00
CA ALA A 55 -12.15 -1.49 17.54
C ALA A 55 -12.37 -1.49 16.01
N THR A 56 -11.77 -2.42 15.28
CA THR A 56 -11.98 -2.57 13.82
C THR A 56 -12.45 -3.98 13.48
N ASN A 57 -12.82 -4.19 12.21
CA ASN A 57 -13.22 -5.51 11.73
C ASN A 57 -12.03 -6.41 11.35
N TYR A 58 -10.84 -6.12 11.89
CA TYR A 58 -9.61 -6.84 11.55
C TYR A 58 -9.75 -8.35 11.76
N PHE A 59 -10.33 -8.80 12.89
CA PHE A 59 -10.58 -10.23 13.15
C PHE A 59 -11.93 -10.78 12.67
N SER A 60 -12.89 -9.92 12.29
CA SER A 60 -14.27 -10.30 11.96
C SER A 60 -14.50 -10.49 10.46
N GLY A 61 -13.48 -10.91 9.71
CA GLY A 61 -13.62 -11.24 8.27
C GLY A 61 -13.62 -10.02 7.34
N SER A 62 -12.85 -8.99 7.67
CA SER A 62 -12.63 -7.84 6.79
C SER A 62 -11.97 -8.23 5.47
N SER A 63 -12.24 -7.44 4.43
CA SER A 63 -11.69 -7.64 3.08
C SER A 63 -10.48 -6.75 2.81
N VAL A 64 -9.56 -7.21 1.96
CA VAL A 64 -8.36 -6.47 1.54
C VAL A 64 -8.77 -5.22 0.75
N LEU A 65 -9.78 -5.37 -0.10
CA LEU A 65 -10.30 -4.34 -0.99
C LEU A 65 -11.73 -3.95 -0.61
N ILE A 66 -12.16 -2.76 -1.02
CA ILE A 66 -13.54 -2.30 -0.82
C ILE A 66 -14.53 -3.16 -1.61
N LYS A 67 -15.68 -3.41 -1.00
CA LYS A 67 -16.79 -4.17 -1.59
C LYS A 67 -17.78 -3.22 -2.27
N ALA A 68 -18.74 -3.77 -3.01
CA ALA A 68 -19.75 -3.02 -3.75
C ALA A 68 -20.56 -2.04 -2.87
N ASP A 69 -20.89 -2.42 -1.63
CA ASP A 69 -21.59 -1.58 -0.64
C ASP A 69 -20.78 -0.37 -0.16
N LYS A 70 -19.46 -0.40 -0.35
CA LYS A 70 -18.53 0.69 -0.06
C LYS A 70 -17.95 1.32 -1.31
N SER A 71 -18.57 1.08 -2.47
CA SER A 71 -18.20 1.74 -3.72
C SER A 71 -18.26 3.25 -3.57
N PHE A 72 -17.39 3.94 -4.28
CA PHE A 72 -17.36 5.39 -4.30
C PHE A 72 -17.22 5.89 -5.73
N PHE A 73 -17.85 7.04 -5.97
CA PHE A 73 -17.80 7.73 -7.24
C PHE A 73 -16.65 8.75 -7.25
N ALA A 74 -15.89 8.80 -8.34
CA ALA A 74 -14.80 9.74 -8.50
C ALA A 74 -14.61 10.18 -9.96
N PHE A 75 -14.16 11.42 -10.14
CA PHE A 75 -13.62 11.93 -11.39
C PHE A 75 -12.09 11.77 -11.39
N THR A 76 -11.51 11.43 -12.53
CA THR A 76 -10.07 11.43 -12.75
C THR A 76 -9.77 11.91 -14.16
N GLU A 77 -9.16 13.08 -14.28
CA GLU A 77 -8.66 13.63 -15.54
C GLU A 77 -7.48 12.79 -16.06
N ASN A 78 -7.44 12.52 -17.36
CA ASN A 78 -6.41 11.71 -18.01
C ASN A 78 -6.14 10.39 -17.26
N ASP A 79 -7.20 9.62 -17.04
CA ASP A 79 -7.13 8.40 -16.24
C ASP A 79 -6.25 7.33 -16.88
N MET A 80 -5.11 7.07 -16.25
CA MET A 80 -4.13 6.09 -16.73
C MET A 80 -4.64 4.64 -16.70
N THR A 81 -5.72 4.34 -15.97
CA THR A 81 -6.37 3.02 -16.09
C THR A 81 -7.17 2.85 -17.38
N MET A 82 -7.51 3.97 -18.02
CA MET A 82 -8.19 4.09 -19.30
C MET A 82 -7.31 4.85 -20.30
N ALA A 83 -6.00 4.57 -20.27
CA ALA A 83 -5.07 4.99 -21.32
C ALA A 83 -4.96 3.91 -22.40
N GLY A 84 -4.93 4.35 -23.65
CA GLY A 84 -4.89 3.49 -24.83
C GLY A 84 -4.49 4.28 -26.06
N GLY A 85 -4.96 3.84 -27.22
CA GLY A 85 -4.70 4.52 -28.47
C GLY A 85 -5.13 3.70 -29.68
N CYS A 86 -4.68 4.14 -30.85
CA CYS A 86 -4.76 3.36 -32.08
C CYS A 86 -3.54 3.66 -32.95
N THR A 87 -3.09 2.63 -33.67
CA THR A 87 -1.95 2.72 -34.60
C THR A 87 -2.46 2.61 -36.03
N GLY A 88 -2.05 3.53 -36.91
CA GLY A 88 -2.49 3.55 -38.31
C GLY A 88 -3.98 3.87 -38.50
N CYS A 89 -4.60 4.54 -37.51
CA CYS A 89 -6.02 4.92 -37.52
C CYS A 89 -6.25 6.37 -37.97
N MET A 90 -5.21 7.20 -37.98
CA MET A 90 -5.29 8.60 -38.41
C MET A 90 -5.28 8.69 -39.93
N GLY A 91 -6.07 9.61 -40.48
CA GLY A 91 -6.03 9.95 -41.89
C GLY A 91 -6.91 11.15 -42.24
N PRO A 92 -7.13 11.41 -43.54
CA PRO A 92 -7.83 12.59 -44.02
C PRO A 92 -9.21 12.75 -43.40
N CYS A 93 -9.55 13.97 -42.96
CA CYS A 93 -10.82 14.26 -42.30
C CYS A 93 -12.04 13.95 -43.17
N LYS A 94 -11.94 14.04 -44.50
CA LYS A 94 -13.01 13.64 -45.42
C LYS A 94 -13.45 12.17 -45.26
N ILE A 95 -12.55 11.26 -44.85
CA ILE A 95 -12.90 9.86 -44.57
C ILE A 95 -13.78 9.77 -43.31
N VAL A 96 -13.42 10.51 -42.27
CA VAL A 96 -14.19 10.57 -41.01
C VAL A 96 -15.56 11.20 -41.24
N LEU A 97 -15.66 12.25 -42.06
CA LEU A 97 -16.93 12.87 -42.45
C LEU A 97 -17.81 11.91 -43.25
N LEU A 98 -17.23 11.15 -44.19
CA LEU A 98 -17.94 10.09 -44.90
C LEU A 98 -18.50 9.05 -43.92
N LYS A 99 -17.73 8.63 -42.92
CA LYS A 99 -18.18 7.71 -41.88
C LYS A 99 -19.31 8.29 -41.01
N TYR A 100 -19.32 9.59 -40.75
CA TYR A 100 -20.44 10.26 -40.09
C TYR A 100 -21.71 10.34 -40.95
N SER A 101 -21.59 10.39 -42.27
CA SER A 101 -22.75 10.38 -43.16
C SER A 101 -23.62 9.11 -43.02
N LEU A 102 -23.08 8.02 -42.47
CA LEU A 102 -23.83 6.80 -42.14
C LEU A 102 -25.03 7.05 -41.22
N PHE A 103 -24.96 8.07 -40.37
CA PHE A 103 -26.07 8.40 -39.48
C PHE A 103 -27.28 8.89 -40.27
N ASN A 104 -27.07 9.60 -41.38
CA ASN A 104 -28.11 10.05 -42.31
C ASN A 104 -29.34 10.65 -41.58
N GLY A 105 -29.11 11.59 -40.66
CA GLY A 105 -30.14 12.21 -39.84
C GLY A 105 -30.70 11.37 -38.67
N SER A 106 -30.32 10.10 -38.56
CA SER A 106 -30.70 9.23 -37.43
C SER A 106 -29.90 9.57 -36.18
N ALA A 107 -30.52 9.45 -35.00
CA ALA A 107 -29.87 9.73 -33.72
C ALA A 107 -28.79 8.70 -33.33
N PHE A 108 -28.89 7.48 -33.85
CA PHE A 108 -27.94 6.39 -33.66
C PHE A 108 -28.02 5.39 -34.81
N VAL A 109 -27.02 4.52 -34.91
CA VAL A 109 -26.94 3.45 -35.92
C VAL A 109 -26.66 2.08 -35.29
N SER A 110 -26.96 1.02 -36.03
CA SER A 110 -26.70 -0.36 -35.61
C SER A 110 -25.20 -0.64 -35.57
N SER A 111 -24.71 -1.25 -34.48
CA SER A 111 -23.28 -1.51 -34.29
C SER A 111 -22.65 -2.38 -35.39
N PRO A 112 -23.27 -3.49 -35.87
CA PRO A 112 -22.75 -4.26 -36.99
C PRO A 112 -22.48 -3.43 -38.26
N VAL A 113 -23.40 -2.55 -38.65
CA VAL A 113 -23.27 -1.70 -39.85
C VAL A 113 -22.13 -0.70 -39.67
N PHE A 114 -22.09 -0.05 -38.52
CA PHE A 114 -21.02 0.89 -38.18
C PHE A 114 -19.66 0.19 -38.14
N ASN A 115 -19.55 -0.95 -37.45
CA ASN A 115 -18.28 -1.67 -37.31
C ASN A 115 -17.75 -2.14 -38.66
N ALA A 116 -18.61 -2.65 -39.55
CA ALA A 116 -18.19 -3.10 -40.87
C ALA A 116 -17.59 -1.97 -41.72
N PHE A 117 -18.16 -0.77 -41.66
CA PHE A 117 -17.67 0.38 -42.43
C PHE A 117 -16.53 1.13 -41.76
N VAL A 118 -16.61 1.33 -40.45
CA VAL A 118 -15.64 2.13 -39.69
C VAL A 118 -14.34 1.38 -39.44
N ALA A 119 -14.36 0.04 -39.40
CA ALA A 119 -13.14 -0.77 -39.29
C ALA A 119 -12.24 -0.68 -40.54
N LEU A 120 -12.73 -0.20 -41.67
CA LEU A 120 -11.90 0.06 -42.85
C LEU A 120 -10.80 1.08 -42.50
N GLY A 121 -9.58 0.81 -42.99
CA GLY A 121 -8.42 1.65 -42.73
C GLY A 121 -8.58 3.08 -43.29
N PRO A 122 -7.74 4.03 -42.86
CA PRO A 122 -7.85 5.43 -43.27
C PRO A 122 -7.17 5.71 -44.63
N THR A 123 -7.37 4.83 -45.62
CA THR A 123 -6.80 4.96 -46.98
C THR A 123 -7.90 5.36 -47.95
N GLU A 124 -7.69 6.44 -48.71
CA GLU A 124 -8.73 7.02 -49.59
C GLU A 124 -9.25 6.04 -50.64
N ASP A 125 -8.40 5.17 -51.20
CA ASP A 125 -8.76 4.17 -52.22
C ASP A 125 -9.84 3.17 -51.76
N LEU A 126 -10.10 3.09 -50.46
CA LEU A 126 -11.12 2.22 -49.88
C LEU A 126 -12.52 2.83 -49.90
N TYR A 127 -12.65 4.10 -50.29
CA TYR A 127 -13.88 4.86 -50.12
C TYR A 127 -14.37 5.50 -51.42
N ASP A 128 -15.69 5.52 -51.58
CA ASP A 128 -16.37 6.37 -52.53
C ASP A 128 -16.93 7.62 -51.81
N PHE A 129 -16.43 8.78 -52.19
CA PHE A 129 -16.82 10.06 -51.62
C PHE A 129 -18.01 10.71 -52.32
N SER A 130 -18.63 10.04 -53.31
CA SER A 130 -19.78 10.56 -54.07
C SER A 130 -20.99 10.94 -53.20
N SER A 131 -21.10 10.35 -52.01
CA SER A 131 -22.15 10.65 -51.03
C SER A 131 -21.92 11.94 -50.23
N LEU A 132 -20.70 12.49 -50.25
CA LEU A 132 -20.40 13.79 -49.65
C LEU A 132 -20.68 14.92 -50.64
N ASN A 133 -21.38 15.96 -50.16
CA ASN A 133 -21.53 17.19 -50.93
C ASN A 133 -20.18 17.95 -51.00
N PRO A 134 -20.00 18.87 -51.97
CA PRO A 134 -18.78 19.67 -52.09
C PRO A 134 -18.43 20.45 -50.81
N GLU A 135 -19.44 20.93 -50.08
CA GLU A 135 -19.27 21.64 -48.81
C GLU A 135 -18.60 20.74 -47.74
N ALA A 136 -19.01 19.48 -47.61
CA ALA A 136 -18.41 18.52 -46.69
C ALA A 136 -16.97 18.17 -47.09
N LEU A 137 -16.67 18.09 -48.39
CA LEU A 137 -15.29 17.87 -48.87
C LEU A 137 -14.39 19.07 -48.54
N THR A 138 -14.87 20.29 -48.75
CA THR A 138 -14.15 21.51 -48.37
C THR A 138 -13.97 21.62 -46.86
N LEU A 139 -14.99 21.26 -46.09
CA LEU A 139 -14.91 21.23 -44.63
C LEU A 139 -13.87 20.22 -44.14
N GLY A 140 -13.83 19.02 -44.75
CA GLY A 140 -12.82 18.01 -44.48
C GLY A 140 -11.41 18.54 -44.69
N GLN A 141 -11.14 19.17 -45.84
CA GLN A 141 -9.85 19.79 -46.12
C GLN A 141 -9.51 20.89 -45.11
N SER A 142 -10.49 21.73 -44.75
CA SER A 142 -10.27 22.79 -43.76
C SER A 142 -9.92 22.25 -42.37
N LEU A 143 -10.52 21.12 -41.96
CA LEU A 143 -10.17 20.46 -40.71
C LEU A 143 -8.73 19.93 -40.73
N ASP A 144 -8.32 19.29 -41.83
CA ASP A 144 -6.95 18.82 -42.04
C ASP A 144 -5.95 19.99 -41.97
N ASP A 145 -6.22 21.08 -42.69
CA ASP A 145 -5.35 22.27 -42.75
C ASP A 145 -5.22 22.99 -41.40
N ASN A 146 -6.24 22.90 -40.54
CA ASN A 146 -6.27 23.50 -39.21
C ASN A 146 -5.73 22.57 -38.10
N GLY A 147 -5.16 21.42 -38.45
CA GLY A 147 -4.58 20.48 -37.49
C GLY A 147 -5.61 19.64 -36.72
N GLY A 148 -6.80 19.46 -37.28
CA GLY A 148 -7.81 18.53 -36.74
C GLY A 148 -7.29 17.10 -36.75
N ILE A 149 -7.48 16.38 -35.66
CA ILE A 149 -7.21 14.94 -35.58
C ILE A 149 -8.45 14.20 -36.07
N CYS A 150 -8.28 13.47 -37.17
CA CYS A 150 -9.30 12.63 -37.77
C CYS A 150 -8.85 11.17 -37.72
N GLN A 151 -9.61 10.37 -36.98
CA GLN A 151 -9.29 8.98 -36.73
C GLN A 151 -10.48 8.06 -36.95
N SER A 152 -10.20 6.88 -37.48
CA SER A 152 -11.19 5.83 -37.63
C SER A 152 -10.53 4.46 -37.60
N GLY A 153 -11.25 3.47 -37.06
CA GLY A 153 -10.77 2.09 -36.97
C GLY A 153 -11.01 1.50 -35.59
N THR A 154 -10.23 0.49 -35.23
CA THR A 154 -10.33 -0.19 -33.94
C THR A 154 -9.23 0.29 -33.00
N ASN A 155 -9.59 0.70 -31.79
CA ASN A 155 -8.63 1.13 -30.77
C ASN A 155 -8.08 -0.05 -29.96
N ASP A 156 -7.12 0.22 -29.07
CA ASP A 156 -6.46 -0.75 -28.19
C ASP A 156 -7.43 -1.44 -27.20
N TRP A 157 -8.65 -0.92 -27.03
CA TRP A 157 -9.73 -1.55 -26.26
C TRP A 157 -10.59 -2.51 -27.09
N GLY A 158 -10.30 -2.67 -28.39
CA GLY A 158 -11.10 -3.49 -29.31
C GLY A 158 -12.39 -2.81 -29.76
N ALA A 159 -12.57 -1.51 -29.48
CA ALA A 159 -13.75 -0.76 -29.87
C ALA A 159 -13.50 0.00 -31.19
N THR A 160 -14.42 -0.19 -32.14
CA THR A 160 -14.49 0.60 -33.37
C THR A 160 -14.98 2.00 -33.04
N HIS A 161 -14.23 2.99 -33.51
CA HIS A 161 -14.52 4.40 -33.26
C HIS A 161 -14.29 5.23 -34.53
N ASN A 162 -15.00 6.35 -34.60
CA ASN A 162 -14.77 7.41 -35.57
C ASN A 162 -14.76 8.74 -34.81
N VAL A 163 -13.71 9.54 -34.99
CA VAL A 163 -13.54 10.81 -34.26
C VAL A 163 -12.97 11.89 -35.18
N VAL A 164 -13.51 13.09 -35.01
CA VAL A 164 -12.96 14.34 -35.52
C VAL A 164 -12.76 15.29 -34.36
N THR A 165 -11.64 15.99 -34.34
CA THR A 165 -11.37 17.05 -33.35
C THR A 165 -11.21 18.40 -34.04
N GLY A 166 -11.60 19.47 -33.37
CA GLY A 166 -11.45 20.84 -33.86
C GLY A 166 -11.87 21.88 -32.82
N THR A 167 -12.03 23.13 -33.24
CA THR A 167 -12.68 24.16 -32.41
C THR A 167 -14.17 23.87 -32.25
N ALA A 168 -14.83 24.49 -31.26
CA ALA A 168 -16.28 24.35 -31.09
C ALA A 168 -17.06 24.72 -32.37
N GLN A 169 -16.63 25.75 -33.09
CA GLN A 169 -17.24 26.16 -34.35
C GLN A 169 -17.06 25.10 -35.43
N GLN A 170 -15.84 24.57 -35.62
CA GLN A 170 -15.57 23.55 -36.63
C GLN A 170 -16.39 22.27 -36.39
N ILE A 171 -16.56 21.85 -35.14
CA ILE A 171 -17.41 20.70 -34.80
C ILE A 171 -18.88 21.01 -35.10
N LEU A 172 -19.35 22.23 -34.81
CA LEU A 172 -20.71 22.67 -35.15
C LEU A 172 -20.94 22.69 -36.67
N ASP A 173 -19.94 23.13 -37.44
CA ASP A 173 -19.99 23.12 -38.90
C ASP A 173 -20.11 21.69 -39.46
N VAL A 174 -19.44 20.71 -38.84
CA VAL A 174 -19.59 19.28 -39.19
C VAL A 174 -21.03 18.81 -38.97
N ILE A 175 -21.63 19.13 -37.83
CA ILE A 175 -23.02 18.76 -37.52
C ILE A 175 -23.98 19.31 -38.55
N ASN A 176 -23.85 20.62 -38.85
CA ASN A 176 -24.76 21.32 -39.74
C ASN A 176 -24.60 20.88 -41.19
N THR A 177 -23.36 20.74 -41.68
CA THR A 177 -23.07 20.37 -43.07
C THR A 177 -23.54 18.95 -43.40
N LEU A 178 -23.43 18.03 -42.45
CA LEU A 178 -23.84 16.63 -42.63
C LEU A 178 -25.28 16.34 -42.15
N GLY A 179 -25.98 17.31 -41.55
CA GLY A 179 -27.32 17.12 -41.00
C GLY A 179 -27.38 16.06 -39.90
N LEU A 180 -26.38 16.02 -39.01
CA LEU A 180 -26.29 14.99 -37.97
C LEU A 180 -27.28 15.24 -36.84
N SER A 181 -28.01 14.20 -36.43
CA SER A 181 -28.91 14.26 -35.27
C SER A 181 -28.13 14.04 -33.98
N VAL A 182 -27.52 15.11 -33.47
CA VAL A 182 -26.79 15.11 -32.19
C VAL A 182 -27.74 15.47 -31.03
N ALA A 183 -27.43 14.99 -29.82
CA ALA A 183 -28.22 15.33 -28.64
C ALA A 183 -28.28 16.86 -28.44
N PRO A 184 -29.45 17.47 -28.26
CA PRO A 184 -29.61 18.93 -28.20
C PRO A 184 -28.74 19.59 -27.13
N GLN A 185 -28.54 18.91 -25.99
CA GLN A 185 -27.68 19.38 -24.92
C GLN A 185 -26.21 19.53 -25.36
N MET A 186 -25.70 18.61 -26.17
CA MET A 186 -24.33 18.68 -26.70
C MET A 186 -24.18 19.78 -27.76
N VAL A 187 -25.20 19.98 -28.60
CA VAL A 187 -25.22 21.10 -29.57
C VAL A 187 -25.20 22.43 -28.82
N ARG A 188 -26.03 22.57 -27.78
CA ARG A 188 -26.06 23.78 -26.96
C ARG A 188 -24.74 24.05 -26.22
N GLU A 189 -24.06 23.00 -25.76
CA GLU A 189 -22.73 23.12 -25.17
C GLU A 189 -21.68 23.64 -26.17
N LEU A 190 -21.75 23.20 -27.42
CA LEU A 190 -20.90 23.75 -28.49
C LEU A 190 -21.22 25.21 -28.76
N GLU A 191 -22.49 25.56 -28.97
CA GLU A 191 -22.92 26.95 -29.24
C GLU A 191 -22.45 27.92 -28.16
N LEU A 192 -22.57 27.55 -26.88
CA LEU A 192 -22.10 28.35 -25.76
C LEU A 192 -20.57 28.46 -25.69
N SER A 193 -19.86 27.56 -26.36
CA SER A 193 -18.40 27.53 -26.41
C SER A 193 -17.83 28.25 -27.62
N VAL A 194 -18.63 28.51 -28.66
CA VAL A 194 -18.22 29.34 -29.81
C VAL A 194 -17.94 30.76 -29.35
N GLY A 195 -16.71 31.24 -29.59
CA GLY A 195 -16.31 32.62 -29.26
C GLY A 195 -16.19 32.90 -27.76
N ARG A 196 -16.10 31.86 -26.93
CA ARG A 196 -15.95 31.98 -25.48
C ARG A 196 -14.63 32.66 -25.09
N THR A 197 -14.65 33.51 -24.07
CA THR A 197 -13.51 34.36 -23.65
C THR A 197 -13.12 34.23 -22.17
N ASP A 198 -13.70 33.29 -21.44
CA ASP A 198 -13.48 33.12 -20.00
C ASP A 198 -12.18 32.36 -19.63
N GLY A 199 -11.30 32.18 -20.61
CA GLY A 199 -9.99 31.55 -20.42
C GLY A 199 -9.98 30.03 -20.53
N CYS A 200 -11.13 29.38 -20.77
CA CYS A 200 -11.19 27.93 -21.00
C CYS A 200 -10.97 27.60 -22.48
N ASP A 201 -9.69 27.56 -22.89
CA ASP A 201 -9.31 27.18 -24.25
C ASP A 201 -9.18 25.65 -24.36
N THR A 202 -10.06 25.04 -25.14
CA THR A 202 -10.12 23.58 -25.25
C THR A 202 -10.51 23.19 -26.67
N ARG A 203 -9.86 22.13 -27.15
CA ARG A 203 -10.29 21.45 -28.37
C ARG A 203 -11.53 20.62 -28.07
N TRP A 204 -12.41 20.53 -29.05
CA TRP A 204 -13.61 19.72 -28.99
C TRP A 204 -13.45 18.47 -29.85
N SER A 205 -14.01 17.38 -29.35
CA SER A 205 -13.99 16.08 -30.00
C SER A 205 -15.43 15.64 -30.25
N MET A 206 -15.73 15.23 -31.48
CA MET A 206 -16.93 14.47 -31.81
C MET A 206 -16.52 13.01 -31.98
N LEU A 207 -17.15 12.13 -31.20
CA LEU A 207 -16.87 10.70 -31.14
C LEU A 207 -18.15 9.92 -31.46
N SER A 208 -18.01 8.89 -32.29
CA SER A 208 -18.96 7.79 -32.39
C SER A 208 -18.27 6.48 -32.00
N LEU A 209 -18.89 5.75 -31.08
CA LEU A 209 -18.39 4.48 -30.53
C LEU A 209 -19.55 3.52 -30.33
N THR A 210 -19.31 2.23 -30.49
CA THR A 210 -20.29 1.21 -30.06
C THR A 210 -20.50 1.29 -28.55
N ARG A 211 -21.76 1.36 -28.14
CA ARG A 211 -22.23 1.39 -26.75
C ARG A 211 -23.20 0.25 -26.49
N LEU A 212 -23.32 -0.13 -25.23
CA LEU A 212 -24.29 -1.11 -24.76
C LEU A 212 -25.57 -0.40 -24.30
N PHE A 213 -26.70 -0.83 -24.85
CA PHE A 213 -28.03 -0.44 -24.41
C PHE A 213 -28.72 -1.62 -23.75
N GLN A 214 -29.44 -1.34 -22.67
CA GLN A 214 -30.25 -2.29 -21.93
C GLN A 214 -31.73 -1.96 -22.12
N PHE A 215 -32.55 -2.96 -22.39
CA PHE A 215 -33.99 -2.76 -22.58
C PHE A 215 -34.79 -3.74 -21.71
N PRO A 216 -35.93 -3.31 -21.12
CA PRO A 216 -36.73 -4.17 -20.28
C PRO A 216 -37.38 -5.26 -21.13
N THR A 217 -37.20 -6.53 -20.73
CA THR A 217 -37.86 -7.66 -21.39
C THR A 217 -39.27 -7.91 -20.85
N ARG A 218 -39.50 -7.51 -19.59
CA ARG A 218 -40.78 -7.57 -18.86
C ARG A 218 -40.84 -6.40 -17.89
N ALA A 219 -42.03 -5.83 -17.71
CA ALA A 219 -42.24 -4.79 -16.70
C ALA A 219 -41.94 -5.34 -15.29
N GLY A 220 -41.23 -4.55 -14.48
CA GLY A 220 -40.87 -4.92 -13.11
C GLY A 220 -39.75 -5.96 -12.96
N ASP A 221 -39.11 -6.40 -14.04
CA ASP A 221 -37.99 -7.35 -13.99
C ASP A 221 -36.64 -6.62 -14.08
N ARG A 222 -35.65 -7.05 -13.30
CA ARG A 222 -34.26 -6.56 -13.39
C ARG A 222 -33.49 -7.20 -14.54
N ASN A 223 -34.00 -8.24 -15.19
CA ASN A 223 -33.32 -8.91 -16.29
C ASN A 223 -33.56 -8.19 -17.62
N PHE A 224 -32.73 -7.19 -17.88
CA PHE A 224 -32.79 -6.42 -19.13
C PHE A 224 -32.10 -7.19 -20.26
N GLY A 225 -32.70 -7.13 -21.45
CA GLY A 225 -32.05 -7.52 -22.69
C GLY A 225 -30.94 -6.53 -23.03
N LYS A 226 -30.00 -6.95 -23.88
CA LYS A 226 -28.81 -6.16 -24.25
C LYS A 226 -28.74 -6.02 -25.75
N LEU A 227 -28.44 -4.80 -26.22
CA LEU A 227 -28.27 -4.45 -27.62
C LEU A 227 -27.07 -3.52 -27.76
N SER A 228 -26.28 -3.69 -28.82
CA SER A 228 -25.18 -2.77 -29.13
C SER A 228 -25.59 -1.81 -30.25
N ALA A 229 -25.45 -0.51 -29.99
CA ALA A 229 -25.75 0.55 -30.94
C ALA A 229 -24.72 1.68 -30.82
N VAL A 230 -24.66 2.57 -31.80
CA VAL A 230 -23.65 3.63 -31.88
C VAL A 230 -24.35 4.96 -31.92
N ASP A 231 -24.07 5.81 -30.95
CA ASP A 231 -24.52 7.20 -30.94
C ASP A 231 -23.32 8.17 -31.01
N ILE A 232 -23.62 9.45 -31.22
CA ILE A 232 -22.61 10.52 -31.29
C ILE A 232 -22.49 11.18 -29.92
N SER A 233 -21.28 11.29 -29.42
CA SER A 233 -20.91 12.01 -28.21
C SER A 233 -19.98 13.17 -28.55
N ILE A 234 -20.21 14.33 -27.94
CA ILE A 234 -19.38 15.52 -28.14
C ILE A 234 -18.92 16.02 -26.78
N PHE A 235 -17.64 16.36 -26.69
CA PHE A 235 -17.03 16.80 -25.45
C PHE A 235 -15.78 17.67 -25.68
N PRO A 236 -15.44 18.54 -24.73
CA PRO A 236 -14.14 19.21 -24.70
C PRO A 236 -13.05 18.26 -24.21
N ASP A 237 -11.80 18.47 -24.62
CA ASP A 237 -10.64 17.73 -24.12
C ASP A 237 -10.45 17.95 -22.60
N TYR A 238 -10.81 19.14 -22.09
CA TYR A 238 -10.80 19.45 -20.66
C TYR A 238 -12.24 19.53 -20.13
N THR A 239 -12.65 18.56 -19.31
CA THR A 239 -14.05 18.42 -18.87
C THR A 239 -14.53 19.61 -18.02
N GLU A 240 -13.64 20.30 -17.30
CA GLU A 240 -13.96 21.55 -16.58
C GLU A 240 -14.35 22.70 -17.51
N CYS A 241 -14.00 22.64 -18.79
CA CYS A 241 -14.42 23.62 -19.78
C CYS A 241 -15.83 23.39 -20.31
N ARG A 242 -16.51 22.29 -19.95
CA ARG A 242 -17.89 22.04 -20.40
C ARG A 242 -18.87 23.08 -19.82
N PRO A 243 -19.65 23.79 -20.66
CA PRO A 243 -20.74 24.65 -20.18
C PRO A 243 -21.84 23.84 -19.47
N VAL A 244 -22.46 24.43 -18.45
CA VAL A 244 -23.62 23.82 -17.79
C VAL A 244 -24.87 24.12 -18.61
N VAL A 245 -25.50 23.07 -19.14
CA VAL A 245 -26.77 23.17 -19.89
C VAL A 245 -27.86 22.38 -19.16
N MET A 246 -29.00 23.03 -18.96
CA MET A 246 -30.21 22.40 -18.44
C MET A 246 -30.95 21.69 -19.57
N VAL A 247 -31.42 20.47 -19.30
CA VAL A 247 -32.14 19.64 -20.28
C VAL A 247 -33.62 19.64 -19.92
N ASP A 248 -34.36 20.59 -20.48
CA ASP A 248 -35.80 20.74 -20.30
C ASP A 248 -36.50 20.92 -21.66
N ASP A 249 -37.82 21.11 -21.64
CA ASP A 249 -38.63 21.28 -22.85
C ASP A 249 -38.36 22.61 -23.59
N SER A 250 -37.59 23.55 -23.00
CA SER A 250 -37.17 24.77 -23.72
C SER A 250 -36.09 24.49 -24.77
N LEU A 251 -35.35 23.38 -24.62
CA LEU A 251 -34.29 23.01 -25.54
C LEU A 251 -34.84 22.25 -26.75
N VAL A 252 -35.68 21.23 -26.52
CA VAL A 252 -36.43 20.49 -27.54
C VAL A 252 -37.72 19.97 -26.90
N GLY A 253 -38.83 20.11 -27.63
CA GLY A 253 -40.15 19.67 -27.17
C GLY A 253 -40.26 18.15 -27.08
N SER A 254 -41.31 17.68 -26.41
CA SER A 254 -41.58 16.26 -26.22
C SER A 254 -42.95 15.86 -26.73
N LYS A 255 -43.04 14.65 -27.30
CA LYS A 255 -44.31 14.03 -27.71
C LYS A 255 -44.42 12.61 -27.16
N LEU A 256 -45.65 12.17 -26.95
CA LEU A 256 -45.93 10.82 -26.48
C LEU A 256 -45.67 9.81 -27.62
N ALA A 257 -44.82 8.81 -27.36
CA ALA A 257 -44.50 7.74 -28.29
C ALA A 257 -45.22 6.43 -27.95
N LEU A 258 -45.35 6.11 -26.66
CA LEU A 258 -46.00 4.90 -26.18
C LEU A 258 -46.77 5.17 -24.89
N VAL A 259 -48.03 4.76 -24.83
CA VAL A 259 -48.84 4.77 -23.60
C VAL A 259 -48.51 3.52 -22.77
N THR A 260 -48.13 3.70 -21.51
CA THR A 260 -47.75 2.57 -20.63
C THR A 260 -48.88 2.12 -19.69
N ASN A 261 -50.07 2.72 -19.78
CA ASN A 261 -51.28 2.35 -19.02
C ASN A 261 -51.07 2.23 -17.49
N GLY A 262 -50.21 3.07 -16.92
CA GLY A 262 -49.91 3.07 -15.49
C GLY A 262 -48.62 2.33 -15.10
N GLU A 263 -47.99 1.61 -16.03
CA GLU A 263 -46.70 0.95 -15.78
C GLU A 263 -45.52 1.91 -15.96
N ASP A 264 -44.55 1.83 -15.07
CA ASP A 264 -43.28 2.54 -15.18
C ASP A 264 -42.17 1.54 -15.55
N LEU A 265 -41.66 1.66 -16.78
CA LEU A 265 -40.69 0.73 -17.34
C LEU A 265 -39.29 0.83 -16.71
N VAL A 266 -39.03 1.88 -15.92
CA VAL A 266 -37.74 2.09 -15.24
C VAL A 266 -37.86 2.14 -13.72
N SER A 267 -39.01 1.74 -13.16
CA SER A 267 -39.18 1.64 -11.70
C SER A 267 -38.33 0.52 -11.09
N VAL A 268 -38.05 -0.53 -11.87
CA VAL A 268 -37.17 -1.64 -11.48
C VAL A 268 -36.13 -1.83 -12.58
N VAL A 269 -34.86 -1.59 -12.24
CA VAL A 269 -33.74 -1.66 -13.19
C VAL A 269 -32.56 -2.42 -12.59
N PRO A 270 -31.62 -2.90 -13.43
CA PRO A 270 -30.29 -3.30 -13.01
C PRO A 270 -29.58 -2.20 -12.21
N ASP A 271 -28.85 -2.58 -11.16
CA ASP A 271 -28.11 -1.64 -10.31
C ASP A 271 -27.09 -0.80 -11.11
N SER A 272 -26.58 -1.33 -12.23
CA SER A 272 -25.69 -0.56 -13.13
C SER A 272 -26.36 0.70 -13.68
N LEU A 273 -27.67 0.65 -13.96
CA LEU A 273 -28.39 1.79 -14.53
C LEU A 273 -28.65 2.89 -13.51
N THR A 274 -28.37 2.70 -12.22
CA THR A 274 -28.57 3.73 -11.19
C THR A 274 -27.30 4.53 -10.86
N LEU A 275 -26.18 4.23 -11.54
CA LEU A 275 -24.85 4.77 -11.18
C LEU A 275 -24.57 6.17 -11.75
N PHE A 276 -25.23 6.54 -12.85
CA PHE A 276 -24.91 7.74 -13.63
C PHE A 276 -26.17 8.55 -13.98
N PRO A 277 -26.03 9.86 -14.24
CA PRO A 277 -27.16 10.70 -14.60
C PRO A 277 -27.60 10.48 -16.06
N TYR A 278 -28.91 10.65 -16.32
CA TYR A 278 -29.50 10.56 -17.66
C TYR A 278 -30.06 11.89 -18.15
N SER A 279 -30.19 12.02 -19.47
CA SER A 279 -30.72 13.21 -20.15
C SER A 279 -32.26 13.25 -20.23
N PHE A 280 -32.96 12.42 -19.46
CA PHE A 280 -34.43 12.31 -19.48
C PHE A 280 -34.99 12.20 -18.06
N THR A 281 -36.21 12.67 -17.88
CA THR A 281 -36.91 12.62 -16.60
C THR A 281 -37.48 11.22 -16.36
N SER A 282 -37.25 10.63 -15.19
CA SER A 282 -37.79 9.32 -14.84
C SER A 282 -37.84 9.07 -13.33
N SER A 283 -38.28 7.87 -12.94
CA SER A 283 -38.22 7.37 -11.56
C SER A 283 -36.86 6.84 -11.13
N LEU A 284 -35.85 6.85 -12.03
CA LEU A 284 -34.49 6.46 -11.68
C LEU A 284 -33.92 7.35 -10.57
N PRO A 285 -33.06 6.82 -9.68
CA PRO A 285 -32.41 7.63 -8.65
C PRO A 285 -31.68 8.83 -9.25
N HIS A 286 -31.92 10.01 -8.68
CA HIS A 286 -31.25 11.23 -9.13
C HIS A 286 -29.75 11.18 -8.79
N VAL A 287 -28.91 11.22 -9.82
CA VAL A 287 -27.45 11.35 -9.70
C VAL A 287 -27.03 12.76 -10.10
N SER A 288 -26.21 13.42 -9.29
CA SER A 288 -25.72 14.76 -9.61
C SER A 288 -24.86 14.78 -10.85
N ARG A 289 -25.10 15.73 -11.76
CA ARG A 289 -24.22 15.99 -12.90
C ARG A 289 -22.92 16.71 -12.51
N ALA A 290 -22.95 17.49 -11.44
CA ALA A 290 -21.78 18.18 -10.90
C ALA A 290 -21.00 17.23 -9.97
N VAL A 291 -19.69 17.10 -10.23
CA VAL A 291 -18.80 16.17 -9.55
C VAL A 291 -17.62 16.95 -8.96
N PRO A 292 -17.24 16.74 -7.69
CA PRO A 292 -16.03 17.34 -7.13
C PRO A 292 -14.79 16.94 -7.92
N ALA A 293 -13.93 17.91 -8.22
CA ALA A 293 -12.70 17.70 -8.95
C ALA A 293 -11.52 18.40 -8.27
N SER A 294 -10.32 17.88 -8.52
CA SER A 294 -9.06 18.42 -8.03
C SER A 294 -7.97 18.14 -9.05
N ASN A 295 -6.94 18.99 -9.11
CA ASN A 295 -5.81 18.87 -10.04
C ASN A 295 -6.19 18.93 -11.52
N THR A 296 -7.24 19.67 -11.86
CA THR A 296 -7.66 19.91 -13.24
C THR A 296 -6.70 20.86 -13.97
N LYS A 297 -6.66 20.83 -15.32
CA LYS A 297 -5.84 21.74 -16.13
C LYS A 297 -6.13 23.21 -15.84
N TYR A 298 -7.41 23.57 -15.82
CA TYR A 298 -7.89 24.87 -15.33
C TYR A 298 -8.40 24.66 -13.92
N PRO A 299 -7.91 25.39 -12.90
CA PRO A 299 -8.16 25.06 -11.49
C PRO A 299 -9.66 25.17 -11.14
N ALA A 300 -10.36 24.03 -11.21
CA ALA A 300 -11.78 23.89 -11.02
C ALA A 300 -12.04 22.99 -9.81
N THR A 301 -12.98 23.38 -8.97
CA THR A 301 -13.39 22.61 -7.78
C THR A 301 -14.44 21.56 -8.11
N SER A 302 -15.06 21.65 -9.28
CA SER A 302 -16.06 20.71 -9.79
C SER A 302 -16.07 20.66 -11.31
N VAL A 303 -16.43 19.51 -11.85
CA VAL A 303 -16.64 19.29 -13.30
C VAL A 303 -18.04 18.76 -13.58
N VAL A 304 -18.44 18.81 -14.85
CA VAL A 304 -19.78 18.43 -15.31
C VAL A 304 -19.69 17.10 -16.07
N GLN A 305 -20.20 16.03 -15.48
CA GLN A 305 -20.21 14.72 -16.13
C GLN A 305 -21.23 14.67 -17.29
N PRO A 306 -21.01 13.81 -18.30
CA PRO A 306 -21.92 13.70 -19.42
C PRO A 306 -23.17 12.90 -19.03
N LEU A 307 -24.28 13.15 -19.73
CA LEU A 307 -25.58 12.53 -19.45
C LEU A 307 -25.77 11.30 -20.35
N LEU A 308 -26.02 10.15 -19.73
CA LEU A 308 -26.43 8.95 -20.46
C LEU A 308 -27.81 9.19 -21.09
N ARG A 309 -28.10 8.45 -22.16
CA ARG A 309 -29.27 8.68 -23.01
C ARG A 309 -30.16 7.45 -23.03
N ALA A 310 -31.41 7.62 -23.44
CA ALA A 310 -32.27 6.52 -23.79
C ALA A 310 -32.93 6.78 -25.13
N TYR A 311 -33.33 5.71 -25.81
CA TYR A 311 -33.93 5.75 -27.13
C TYR A 311 -35.18 4.87 -27.17
N PHE A 312 -36.19 5.32 -27.90
CA PHE A 312 -37.37 4.54 -28.23
C PHE A 312 -37.70 4.77 -29.70
N GLY A 313 -37.85 3.69 -30.47
CA GLY A 313 -38.23 3.82 -31.88
C GLY A 313 -37.24 4.63 -32.73
N GLY A 314 -35.95 4.66 -32.39
CA GLY A 314 -34.96 5.46 -33.11
C GLY A 314 -34.79 6.89 -32.58
N CYS A 315 -35.67 7.33 -31.67
CA CYS A 315 -35.72 8.70 -31.16
C CYS A 315 -35.19 8.81 -29.73
N ARG A 316 -34.54 9.93 -29.40
CA ARG A 316 -34.10 10.20 -28.02
C ARG A 316 -35.30 10.39 -27.09
N VAL A 317 -35.23 9.76 -25.93
CA VAL A 317 -36.24 9.82 -24.88
C VAL A 317 -36.07 11.11 -24.07
N ARG A 318 -37.19 11.71 -23.69
CA ARG A 318 -37.30 12.94 -22.89
C ARG A 318 -37.90 12.69 -21.51
N ALA A 319 -38.86 11.76 -21.43
CA ALA A 319 -39.41 11.32 -20.15
C ALA A 319 -39.90 9.87 -20.21
N VAL A 320 -39.79 9.16 -19.09
CA VAL A 320 -40.39 7.84 -18.86
C VAL A 320 -41.10 7.87 -17.51
N ASN A 321 -42.39 7.61 -17.51
CA ASN A 321 -43.21 7.59 -16.30
C ASN A 321 -44.40 6.62 -16.46
N THR A 322 -45.34 6.66 -15.52
CA THR A 322 -46.56 5.84 -15.55
C THR A 322 -47.55 6.21 -16.66
N THR A 323 -47.42 7.39 -17.28
CA THR A 323 -48.31 7.82 -18.37
C THR A 323 -47.80 7.36 -19.74
N GLY A 324 -46.48 7.29 -19.91
CA GLY A 324 -45.89 6.76 -21.12
C GLY A 324 -44.40 7.04 -21.31
N ILE A 325 -43.93 6.69 -22.50
CA ILE A 325 -42.61 7.08 -23.02
C ILE A 325 -42.79 8.31 -23.90
N TYR A 326 -42.04 9.36 -23.59
CA TYR A 326 -42.00 10.60 -24.36
C TYR A 326 -40.66 10.73 -25.08
N ILE A 327 -40.70 11.09 -26.36
CA ILE A 327 -39.54 11.28 -27.23
C ILE A 327 -39.48 12.72 -27.73
N GLU A 328 -38.39 13.10 -28.39
CA GLU A 328 -38.27 14.39 -29.10
C GLU A 328 -39.41 14.58 -30.11
N ASP A 329 -40.05 15.75 -30.10
CA ASP A 329 -41.20 16.08 -30.96
C ASP A 329 -40.84 16.10 -32.46
N THR A 330 -39.61 16.49 -32.78
CA THR A 330 -39.03 16.54 -34.12
C THR A 330 -38.68 15.17 -34.72
N CYS A 331 -38.70 14.08 -33.95
CA CYS A 331 -38.23 12.77 -34.40
C CYS A 331 -39.38 11.84 -34.80
N GLU A 332 -39.28 11.15 -35.93
CA GLU A 332 -40.25 10.13 -36.36
C GLU A 332 -39.85 8.73 -35.92
N VAL A 333 -40.82 7.96 -35.41
CA VAL A 333 -40.59 6.60 -34.91
C VAL A 333 -40.32 5.65 -36.07
N SER A 334 -39.21 4.93 -35.98
CA SER A 334 -38.81 3.87 -36.90
C SER A 334 -39.34 2.52 -36.46
N ASN A 335 -40.12 1.85 -37.32
CA ASN A 335 -40.62 0.49 -37.11
C ASN A 335 -39.49 -0.52 -36.82
N HIS A 336 -38.29 -0.30 -37.37
CA HIS A 336 -37.14 -1.17 -37.11
C HIS A 336 -36.75 -1.15 -35.62
N TRP A 337 -36.66 0.05 -35.05
CA TRP A 337 -36.21 0.26 -33.68
C TRP A 337 -37.32 0.12 -32.64
N GLU A 338 -38.58 0.33 -33.04
CA GLU A 338 -39.74 0.21 -32.15
C GLU A 338 -39.83 -1.18 -31.50
N SER A 339 -39.45 -2.24 -32.24
CA SER A 339 -39.48 -3.62 -31.75
C SER A 339 -38.57 -3.89 -30.53
N TYR A 340 -37.54 -3.07 -30.31
CA TYR A 340 -36.64 -3.20 -29.15
C TYR A 340 -37.17 -2.48 -27.90
N GLY A 341 -38.27 -1.74 -28.02
CA GLY A 341 -38.86 -0.98 -26.92
C GLY A 341 -37.95 0.15 -26.39
N LEU A 342 -37.97 0.37 -25.08
CA LEU A 342 -37.16 1.38 -24.41
C LEU A 342 -35.71 0.91 -24.25
N MET A 343 -34.79 1.54 -24.96
CA MET A 343 -33.35 1.25 -24.90
C MET A 343 -32.65 2.28 -24.01
N VAL A 344 -32.18 1.86 -22.84
CA VAL A 344 -31.47 2.72 -21.88
C VAL A 344 -29.96 2.49 -21.99
N HIS A 345 -29.18 3.56 -22.14
CA HIS A 345 -27.72 3.46 -22.25
C HIS A 345 -27.14 2.90 -20.93
N SER A 346 -26.38 1.82 -21.04
CA SER A 346 -25.67 1.20 -19.92
C SER A 346 -24.28 1.80 -19.74
N PRO A 347 -23.81 2.00 -18.49
CA PRO A 347 -22.39 2.22 -18.26
C PRO A 347 -21.56 1.00 -18.65
N ASP A 348 -20.27 1.23 -18.88
CA ASP A 348 -19.29 0.20 -19.22
C ASP A 348 -18.62 -0.32 -17.95
N ASP A 349 -18.60 -1.63 -17.75
CA ASP A 349 -17.81 -2.28 -16.70
C ASP A 349 -16.49 -2.78 -17.30
N ILE A 350 -15.39 -2.12 -16.97
CA ILE A 350 -14.05 -2.48 -17.47
C ILE A 350 -13.18 -2.88 -16.26
N PRO A 351 -13.15 -4.16 -15.90
CA PRO A 351 -12.40 -4.60 -14.74
C PRO A 351 -10.90 -4.50 -14.96
N LEU A 352 -10.18 -4.08 -13.91
CA LEU A 352 -8.72 -4.11 -13.85
C LEU A 352 -8.30 -5.28 -12.96
N CYS A 353 -7.87 -6.37 -13.57
CA CYS A 353 -7.55 -7.62 -12.89
C CYS A 353 -6.05 -7.77 -12.64
N SER A 354 -5.68 -8.28 -11.48
CA SER A 354 -4.33 -8.79 -11.23
C SER A 354 -4.10 -10.12 -11.97
N THR A 355 -2.84 -10.58 -12.03
CA THR A 355 -2.52 -11.91 -12.58
C THR A 355 -3.06 -13.07 -11.74
N GLY A 356 -3.48 -12.80 -10.50
CA GLY A 356 -4.08 -13.76 -9.57
C GLY A 356 -5.61 -13.78 -9.58
N ASP A 357 -6.25 -13.35 -10.67
CA ASP A 357 -7.71 -13.35 -10.90
C ASP A 357 -8.55 -12.49 -9.94
N VAL A 358 -7.94 -11.58 -9.19
CA VAL A 358 -8.67 -10.58 -8.40
C VAL A 358 -8.81 -9.29 -9.20
N CYS A 359 -10.05 -8.82 -9.35
CA CYS A 359 -10.39 -7.67 -10.17
C CYS A 359 -10.94 -6.49 -9.36
N ILE A 360 -10.67 -5.30 -9.89
CA ILE A 360 -11.36 -4.06 -9.52
C ILE A 360 -12.34 -3.76 -10.63
N HIS A 361 -13.63 -3.86 -10.32
CA HIS A 361 -14.74 -3.54 -11.21
C HIS A 361 -14.89 -2.03 -11.30
N ASN A 362 -14.86 -1.53 -12.53
CA ASN A 362 -14.89 -0.10 -12.80
C ASN A 362 -16.06 0.18 -13.72
N TYR A 363 -17.13 0.69 -13.14
CA TYR A 363 -18.26 1.19 -13.90
C TYR A 363 -17.91 2.60 -14.35
N PHE A 364 -17.68 2.77 -15.64
CA PHE A 364 -17.39 4.05 -16.27
C PHE A 364 -18.64 4.63 -16.90
N ASN A 365 -18.72 5.96 -16.90
CA ASN A 365 -19.65 6.65 -17.78
C ASN A 365 -19.24 6.35 -19.23
N SER A 366 -20.10 5.61 -19.92
CA SER A 366 -19.90 5.08 -21.26
C SER A 366 -20.04 6.14 -22.34
N LEU A 367 -19.75 7.41 -22.08
CA LEU A 367 -19.60 8.41 -23.14
C LEU A 367 -18.14 8.70 -23.49
N TRP A 368 -17.20 8.18 -22.67
CA TRP A 368 -15.74 8.21 -22.86
C TRP A 368 -15.23 9.52 -23.45
N GLU A 369 -14.89 10.47 -22.58
CA GLU A 369 -14.32 11.76 -22.99
C GLU A 369 -12.80 11.64 -22.97
N TRP A 370 -12.13 11.52 -24.12
CA TRP A 370 -10.68 11.34 -24.14
C TRP A 370 -9.92 12.49 -24.77
N VAL A 371 -8.70 12.68 -24.28
CA VAL A 371 -7.72 13.60 -24.87
C VAL A 371 -6.81 12.81 -25.80
N ASN A 372 -6.63 13.32 -27.02
CA ASN A 372 -5.73 12.75 -28.02
C ASN A 372 -4.34 13.37 -27.91
N TYR A 373 -3.29 12.55 -28.00
CA TYR A 373 -1.90 12.99 -28.05
C TYR A 373 -1.09 12.13 -29.02
N ILE A 374 -0.12 12.72 -29.72
CA ILE A 374 0.75 11.99 -30.66
C ILE A 374 2.12 11.81 -30.00
N PRO A 375 2.57 10.57 -29.72
CA PRO A 375 3.90 10.31 -29.18
C PRO A 375 5.00 10.70 -30.17
N GLU A 376 6.05 11.36 -29.70
CA GLU A 376 7.18 11.80 -30.55
C GLU A 376 7.91 10.61 -31.22
N ASP A 377 7.95 9.45 -30.55
CA ASP A 377 8.61 8.23 -31.03
C ASP A 377 7.76 7.41 -32.00
N ARG A 378 6.45 7.66 -32.07
CA ARG A 378 5.49 6.94 -32.91
C ARG A 378 4.46 7.90 -33.52
N PRO A 379 4.84 8.65 -34.56
CA PRO A 379 3.94 9.62 -35.20
C PRO A 379 2.74 8.97 -35.90
N ASP A 380 2.79 7.66 -36.16
CA ASP A 380 1.70 6.85 -36.72
C ASP A 380 0.68 6.37 -35.67
N ARG A 381 0.93 6.65 -34.39
CA ARG A 381 0.07 6.27 -33.26
C ARG A 381 -0.61 7.50 -32.69
N ASN A 382 -1.93 7.42 -32.52
CA ASN A 382 -2.66 8.37 -31.69
C ASN A 382 -2.90 7.76 -30.31
N GLY A 383 -2.35 8.39 -29.27
CA GLY A 383 -2.60 8.06 -27.87
C GLY A 383 -3.90 8.68 -27.38
N MET A 384 -4.62 7.97 -26.51
CA MET A 384 -5.91 8.37 -25.97
C MET A 384 -5.90 8.20 -24.45
N ASN A 385 -6.16 9.28 -23.71
CA ASN A 385 -6.36 9.23 -22.26
C ASN A 385 -7.78 9.67 -21.92
N VAL A 386 -8.57 8.78 -21.31
CA VAL A 386 -9.97 9.07 -20.98
C VAL A 386 -10.06 9.88 -19.67
N ASN A 387 -10.79 10.98 -19.69
CA ASN A 387 -11.33 11.64 -18.51
C ASN A 387 -12.46 10.78 -17.94
N SER A 388 -12.18 10.11 -16.81
CA SER A 388 -13.07 9.08 -16.29
C SER A 388 -14.01 9.62 -15.22
N PHE A 389 -15.30 9.30 -15.38
CA PHE A 389 -16.29 9.33 -14.31
C PHE A 389 -16.60 7.89 -13.95
N ARG A 390 -16.30 7.48 -12.73
CA ARG A 390 -16.39 6.05 -12.39
C ARG A 390 -16.83 5.78 -10.97
N SER A 391 -17.55 4.68 -10.82
CA SER A 391 -17.74 3.99 -9.55
C SER A 391 -16.83 2.76 -9.52
N ARG A 392 -16.16 2.53 -8.37
CA ARG A 392 -15.22 1.42 -8.21
C ARG A 392 -15.56 0.55 -7.01
N TYR A 393 -15.44 -0.76 -7.19
CA TYR A 393 -15.35 -1.74 -6.11
C TYR A 393 -14.50 -2.92 -6.57
N ALA A 394 -14.18 -3.84 -5.68
CA ALA A 394 -13.36 -4.99 -6.00
C ALA A 394 -13.99 -6.31 -5.56
N ASP A 395 -13.44 -7.40 -6.09
CA ASP A 395 -13.76 -8.74 -5.61
C ASP A 395 -13.43 -8.89 -4.13
N THR A 396 -14.21 -9.74 -3.45
CA THR A 396 -14.03 -9.97 -2.02
C THR A 396 -12.84 -10.90 -1.78
N VAL A 397 -11.77 -10.33 -1.24
CA VAL A 397 -10.59 -11.07 -0.76
C VAL A 397 -10.47 -10.90 0.74
N ALA A 398 -10.41 -12.00 1.50
CA ALA A 398 -10.26 -11.93 2.96
C ALA A 398 -8.86 -11.42 3.37
N ILE A 399 -8.80 -10.61 4.43
CA ILE A 399 -7.52 -10.18 5.00
C ILE A 399 -6.82 -11.37 5.67
N ASN A 400 -5.53 -11.52 5.37
CA ASN A 400 -4.66 -12.44 6.08
C ASN A 400 -4.15 -11.78 7.37
N LEU A 401 -4.51 -12.35 8.51
CA LEU A 401 -4.20 -11.85 9.85
C LEU A 401 -2.73 -12.02 10.27
N LEU A 402 -1.94 -12.76 9.49
CA LEU A 402 -0.56 -13.12 9.82
C LEU A 402 0.31 -11.90 10.18
N PRO A 403 0.31 -10.78 9.43
CA PRO A 403 1.15 -9.64 9.78
C PRO A 403 0.82 -9.05 11.16
N GLY A 404 -0.45 -8.84 11.47
CA GLY A 404 -0.88 -8.35 12.78
C GLY A 404 -0.47 -9.29 13.91
N LEU A 405 -0.61 -10.60 13.73
CA LEU A 405 -0.19 -11.60 14.71
C LEU A 405 1.33 -11.61 14.93
N VAL A 406 2.12 -11.49 13.87
CA VAL A 406 3.59 -11.41 13.95
C VAL A 406 4.02 -10.15 14.71
N VAL A 407 3.40 -9.00 14.43
CA VAL A 407 3.65 -7.77 15.20
C VAL A 407 3.31 -7.97 16.68
N GLY A 408 2.15 -8.58 16.97
CA GLY A 408 1.75 -8.93 18.33
C GLY A 408 2.78 -9.81 19.05
N GLN A 409 3.32 -10.82 18.36
CA GLN A 409 4.38 -11.68 18.90
C GLN A 409 5.67 -10.89 19.17
N ILE A 410 6.11 -10.02 18.25
CA ILE A 410 7.31 -9.18 18.42
C ILE A 410 7.17 -8.26 19.65
N LEU A 411 5.99 -7.65 19.83
CA LEU A 411 5.70 -6.74 20.94
C LEU A 411 5.57 -7.50 22.27
N LEU A 412 4.80 -8.59 22.31
CA LEU A 412 4.63 -9.44 23.50
C LEU A 412 5.96 -9.99 24.00
N MET A 413 6.80 -10.47 23.10
CA MET A 413 8.15 -10.92 23.43
C MET A 413 8.97 -9.79 24.09
N GLY A 414 8.83 -8.56 23.61
CA GLY A 414 9.42 -7.38 24.25
C GLY A 414 8.96 -7.14 25.68
N VAL A 415 7.66 -7.28 25.96
CA VAL A 415 7.10 -7.14 27.31
C VAL A 415 7.62 -8.23 28.23
N VAL A 416 7.64 -9.49 27.77
CA VAL A 416 8.16 -10.63 28.56
C VAL A 416 9.64 -10.43 28.90
N SER A 417 10.45 -9.97 27.94
CA SER A 417 11.86 -9.69 28.22
C SER A 417 12.05 -8.54 29.20
N LEU A 418 11.17 -7.53 29.19
CA LEU A 418 11.20 -6.45 30.17
C LEU A 418 10.96 -7.00 31.58
N TYR A 419 9.91 -7.81 31.74
CA TYR A 419 9.53 -8.40 33.02
C TYR A 419 10.66 -9.26 33.61
N GLN A 420 11.27 -10.13 32.79
CA GLN A 420 12.32 -11.05 33.22
C GLN A 420 13.57 -10.34 33.75
N VAL A 421 13.89 -9.15 33.26
CA VAL A 421 15.09 -8.42 33.70
C VAL A 421 14.76 -7.35 34.76
N MET A 422 13.56 -6.76 34.77
CA MET A 422 13.13 -5.89 35.89
C MET A 422 12.98 -6.64 37.21
N SER A 423 12.69 -7.94 37.16
CA SER A 423 12.78 -8.88 38.29
C SER A 423 14.14 -8.79 39.03
N HIS A 424 15.22 -8.46 38.32
CA HIS A 424 16.58 -8.35 38.86
C HIS A 424 16.99 -6.93 39.30
N LYS A 425 16.05 -5.97 39.37
CA LYS A 425 16.19 -4.66 40.03
C LYS A 425 17.40 -3.77 39.68
N ARG A 426 18.09 -3.92 38.55
CA ARG A 426 19.00 -2.89 38.05
C ARG A 426 19.28 -3.03 36.56
N SER A 427 19.04 -1.93 35.84
CA SER A 427 19.41 -1.65 34.44
C SER A 427 18.38 -2.01 33.35
N VAL A 428 17.62 -0.96 32.99
CA VAL A 428 16.74 -0.86 31.81
C VAL A 428 17.48 -1.08 30.48
N LEU A 429 18.78 -0.83 30.45
CA LEU A 429 19.60 -1.04 29.26
C LEU A 429 19.88 -2.52 29.02
N LEU A 430 20.13 -3.26 30.10
CA LEU A 430 20.48 -4.67 30.07
C LEU A 430 19.31 -5.54 29.60
N THR A 431 18.09 -5.15 29.99
CA THR A 431 16.79 -5.65 29.51
C THR A 431 16.74 -5.71 28.00
N GLN A 432 17.12 -4.60 27.34
CA GLN A 432 17.08 -4.51 25.89
C GLN A 432 18.13 -5.43 25.28
N ILE A 433 19.36 -5.42 25.81
CA ILE A 433 20.47 -6.22 25.31
C ILE A 433 20.22 -7.73 25.42
N TRP A 434 19.67 -8.16 26.55
CA TRP A 434 19.36 -9.56 26.82
C TRP A 434 18.17 -10.07 25.98
N ALA A 435 17.11 -9.25 25.82
CA ALA A 435 16.00 -9.52 24.88
C ALA A 435 16.51 -9.87 23.47
N TYR A 436 17.55 -9.18 23.04
CA TYR A 436 18.10 -9.32 21.70
C TYR A 436 18.86 -10.63 21.49
N ARG A 437 19.64 -11.09 22.48
CA ARG A 437 20.39 -12.35 22.34
C ARG A 437 19.56 -13.60 22.65
N CYS A 438 18.67 -13.58 23.63
CA CYS A 438 17.89 -14.77 24.00
C CYS A 438 16.61 -14.95 23.16
N GLN A 439 16.05 -13.87 22.57
CA GLN A 439 14.73 -13.92 21.94
C GLN A 439 14.74 -13.65 20.42
N ASN A 440 15.67 -12.82 19.93
CA ASN A 440 15.57 -12.27 18.57
C ASN A 440 16.37 -13.01 17.49
N GLY A 441 17.53 -13.60 17.77
CA GLY A 441 18.37 -14.18 16.69
C GLY A 441 17.72 -15.32 15.88
N ARG A 442 16.93 -16.19 16.54
CA ARG A 442 16.25 -17.32 15.87
C ARG A 442 14.82 -16.99 15.42
N MET A 443 14.04 -16.28 16.24
CA MET A 443 12.66 -15.94 15.91
C MET A 443 12.55 -14.83 14.86
N GLN A 444 13.50 -13.89 14.77
CA GLN A 444 13.47 -12.85 13.74
C GLN A 444 13.56 -13.43 12.32
N VAL A 445 14.29 -14.53 12.12
CA VAL A 445 14.33 -15.21 10.83
C VAL A 445 12.95 -15.78 10.47
N VAL A 446 12.24 -16.33 11.45
CA VAL A 446 10.88 -16.87 11.28
C VAL A 446 9.89 -15.74 10.98
N TYR A 447 9.91 -14.66 11.76
CA TYR A 447 9.06 -13.49 11.52
C TYR A 447 9.30 -12.88 10.15
N LEU A 448 10.58 -12.71 9.78
CA LEU A 448 10.94 -12.21 8.46
C LEU A 448 10.44 -13.14 7.35
N GLY A 449 10.62 -14.46 7.50
CA GLY A 449 10.12 -15.45 6.54
C GLY A 449 8.61 -15.43 6.39
N GLN A 450 7.86 -15.32 7.50
CA GLN A 450 6.40 -15.21 7.50
C GLN A 450 5.91 -13.96 6.77
N ILE A 451 6.55 -12.82 7.00
CA ILE A 451 6.19 -11.55 6.37
C ILE A 451 6.61 -11.51 4.90
N ILE A 452 7.79 -12.04 4.56
CA ILE A 452 8.22 -12.22 3.16
C ILE A 452 7.21 -13.09 2.41
N TYR A 453 6.83 -14.22 2.99
CA TYR A 453 5.81 -15.09 2.39
C TYR A 453 4.51 -14.32 2.14
N HIS A 454 3.98 -13.62 3.15
CA HIS A 454 2.77 -12.81 2.98
C HIS A 454 2.93 -11.75 1.87
N LEU A 455 4.03 -11.00 1.86
CA LEU A 455 4.27 -9.95 0.87
C LEU A 455 4.41 -10.52 -0.55
N VAL A 456 5.06 -11.67 -0.73
CA VAL A 456 5.19 -12.31 -2.06
C VAL A 456 3.82 -12.69 -2.63
N PHE A 457 2.93 -13.27 -1.81
CA PHE A 457 1.61 -13.72 -2.27
C PHE A 457 0.58 -12.59 -2.39
N TYR A 458 0.70 -11.52 -1.59
CA TYR A 458 -0.28 -10.42 -1.57
C TYR A 458 0.27 -9.11 -2.19
N SER A 459 1.48 -9.12 -2.75
CA SER A 459 2.11 -7.93 -3.35
C SER A 459 1.20 -7.30 -4.41
N ASP A 460 0.74 -8.08 -5.38
CA ASP A 460 -0.09 -7.58 -6.48
C ASP A 460 -1.40 -6.99 -5.97
N LEU A 461 -2.00 -7.57 -4.92
CA LEU A 461 -3.21 -7.04 -4.30
C LEU A 461 -2.98 -5.68 -3.64
N TYR A 462 -1.87 -5.52 -2.92
CA TYR A 462 -1.49 -4.24 -2.34
C TYR A 462 -1.17 -3.20 -3.40
N MET A 463 -0.45 -3.58 -4.45
CA MET A 463 -0.12 -2.68 -5.56
C MET A 463 -1.37 -2.25 -6.32
N LEU A 464 -2.23 -3.19 -6.68
CA LEU A 464 -3.50 -2.95 -7.35
C LEU A 464 -4.41 -2.05 -6.49
N GLY A 465 -4.51 -2.34 -5.19
CA GLY A 465 -5.30 -1.55 -4.27
C GLY A 465 -4.78 -0.12 -4.05
N LEU A 466 -3.46 0.08 -3.93
CA LEU A 466 -2.84 1.40 -3.84
C LEU A 466 -2.94 2.19 -5.15
N ALA A 467 -2.75 1.52 -6.28
CA ALA A 467 -2.85 2.12 -7.61
C ALA A 467 -4.26 2.68 -7.89
N THR A 468 -5.28 2.08 -7.30
CA THR A 468 -6.69 2.40 -7.56
C THR A 468 -7.42 3.10 -6.41
N GLY A 469 -6.83 3.16 -5.22
CA GLY A 469 -7.45 3.73 -4.02
C GLY A 469 -8.55 2.84 -3.42
N THR A 470 -8.41 1.52 -3.53
CA THR A 470 -9.46 0.54 -3.14
C THR A 470 -9.12 -0.29 -1.92
N LEU A 471 -7.98 -0.05 -1.25
CA LEU A 471 -7.65 -0.76 0.00
C LEU A 471 -8.58 -0.34 1.15
N THR A 472 -8.98 -1.29 1.97
CA THR A 472 -9.69 -1.02 3.23
C THR A 472 -8.76 -0.48 4.32
N GLY A 473 -9.31 0.12 5.37
CA GLY A 473 -8.50 0.62 6.49
C GLY A 473 -7.78 -0.52 7.20
N GLU A 474 -8.44 -1.66 7.35
CA GLU A 474 -7.86 -2.89 7.91
C GLU A 474 -6.72 -3.43 7.03
N SER A 475 -6.84 -3.33 5.70
CA SER A 475 -5.80 -3.73 4.76
C SER A 475 -4.57 -2.82 4.83
N LEU A 476 -4.77 -1.50 4.96
CA LEU A 476 -3.69 -0.54 5.19
C LEU A 476 -2.99 -0.77 6.53
N ALA A 477 -3.75 -1.09 7.58
CA ALA A 477 -3.19 -1.50 8.86
C ALA A 477 -2.36 -2.78 8.74
N ASN A 478 -2.82 -3.75 7.93
CA ASN A 478 -2.08 -4.97 7.64
C ASN A 478 -0.76 -4.68 6.91
N LEU A 479 -0.78 -3.82 5.90
CA LEU A 479 0.41 -3.38 5.18
C LEU A 479 1.38 -2.61 6.09
N THR A 480 0.86 -1.79 7.01
CA THR A 480 1.65 -1.11 8.04
C THR A 480 2.32 -2.12 8.99
N CYS A 481 1.61 -3.18 9.37
CA CYS A 481 2.17 -4.29 10.15
C CYS A 481 3.27 -5.03 9.38
N CYS A 482 3.08 -5.29 8.08
CA CYS A 482 4.11 -5.86 7.21
C CYS A 482 5.37 -5.00 7.19
N PHE A 483 5.22 -3.69 6.98
CA PHE A 483 6.34 -2.75 7.01
C PHE A 483 7.08 -2.81 8.34
N PHE A 484 6.36 -2.73 9.47
CA PHE A 484 6.97 -2.78 10.80
C PHE A 484 7.74 -4.08 11.01
N ALA A 485 7.09 -5.23 10.79
CA ALA A 485 7.66 -6.54 11.07
C ALA A 485 8.83 -6.86 10.14
N PHE A 486 8.74 -6.49 8.86
CA PHE A 486 9.82 -6.64 7.89
C PHE A 486 11.00 -5.76 8.27
N SER A 487 10.81 -4.43 8.36
CA SER A 487 11.89 -3.47 8.64
C SER A 487 12.60 -3.81 9.96
N TYR A 488 11.82 -4.08 11.02
CA TYR A 488 12.37 -4.46 12.32
C TYR A 488 13.21 -5.73 12.23
N SER A 489 12.71 -6.79 11.60
CA SER A 489 13.43 -8.07 11.56
C SER A 489 14.62 -8.03 10.61
N PHE A 490 14.46 -7.43 9.43
CA PHE A 490 15.48 -7.36 8.39
C PHE A 490 16.71 -6.56 8.82
N ILE A 491 16.52 -5.34 9.33
CA ILE A 491 17.64 -4.48 9.75
C ILE A 491 18.36 -5.06 10.97
N ASN A 492 17.62 -5.64 11.93
CA ASN A 492 18.24 -6.32 13.07
C ASN A 492 19.09 -7.52 12.62
N LEU A 493 18.62 -8.30 11.65
CA LEU A 493 19.38 -9.43 11.09
C LEU A 493 20.61 -8.97 10.30
N LEU A 494 20.50 -7.89 9.51
CA LEU A 494 21.64 -7.31 8.78
C LEU A 494 22.73 -6.82 9.75
N LYS A 495 22.35 -6.07 10.79
CA LYS A 495 23.31 -5.61 11.83
C LYS A 495 23.88 -6.80 12.62
N ALA A 496 23.12 -7.87 12.84
CA ALA A 496 23.64 -9.08 13.48
C ALA A 496 24.68 -9.83 12.62
N ARG A 497 24.55 -9.78 11.28
CA ARG A 497 25.46 -10.45 10.34
C ARG A 497 26.66 -9.63 9.93
N SER A 498 26.67 -8.30 10.11
CA SER A 498 27.78 -7.42 9.71
C SER A 498 29.07 -7.61 10.53
N GLY A 499 29.22 -8.69 11.30
CA GLY A 499 30.45 -9.04 12.02
C GLY A 499 30.73 -8.18 13.25
N ASP A 500 30.12 -7.00 13.36
CA ASP A 500 30.01 -6.23 14.60
C ASP A 500 29.02 -6.92 15.55
N GLN A 501 29.46 -8.00 16.20
CA GLN A 501 28.86 -8.43 17.47
C GLN A 501 29.09 -7.40 18.61
N GLN A 502 29.63 -6.22 18.29
CA GLN A 502 29.68 -5.06 19.15
C GLN A 502 28.27 -4.57 19.39
N LEU A 503 27.91 -4.45 20.67
CA LEU A 503 26.59 -4.04 21.08
C LEU A 503 26.47 -2.53 20.94
N ASP A 504 26.22 -2.07 19.72
CA ASP A 504 26.04 -0.67 19.36
C ASP A 504 24.74 -0.12 19.98
N ARG A 505 24.85 0.21 21.26
CA ARG A 505 23.79 0.72 22.12
C ARG A 505 23.11 1.93 21.51
N HIS A 506 23.90 2.83 20.92
CA HIS A 506 23.42 4.06 20.34
C HIS A 506 22.62 3.80 19.07
N PHE A 507 23.10 2.94 18.18
CA PHE A 507 22.32 2.48 17.02
C PHE A 507 20.99 1.90 17.44
N ARG A 508 21.01 0.99 18.41
CA ARG A 508 19.81 0.22 18.73
C ARG A 508 18.71 1.04 19.41
N LEU A 509 19.07 1.90 20.35
CA LEU A 509 18.12 2.80 21.00
C LEU A 509 17.47 3.73 19.97
N THR A 510 18.28 4.28 19.08
CA THR A 510 17.82 5.11 17.97
C THR A 510 16.92 4.34 17.01
N TRP A 511 17.32 3.12 16.61
CA TRP A 511 16.55 2.26 15.71
C TRP A 511 15.17 1.89 16.29
N GLU A 512 15.11 1.43 17.55
CA GLU A 512 13.84 1.06 18.18
C GLU A 512 12.89 2.26 18.33
N ALA A 513 13.42 3.45 18.63
CA ALA A 513 12.62 4.67 18.70
C ALA A 513 12.14 5.13 17.31
N MET A 514 13.04 5.12 16.31
CA MET A 514 12.70 5.47 14.92
C MET A 514 11.65 4.55 14.33
N GLN A 515 11.75 3.24 14.58
CA GLN A 515 10.84 2.25 13.99
C GLN A 515 9.38 2.53 14.33
N LEU A 516 9.09 2.97 15.56
CA LEU A 516 7.72 3.33 15.96
C LEU A 516 7.24 4.61 15.31
N VAL A 517 8.07 5.65 15.33
CA VAL A 517 7.76 6.94 14.70
C VAL A 517 7.51 6.74 13.20
N THR A 518 8.41 6.03 12.51
CA THR A 518 8.28 5.77 11.09
C THR A 518 7.08 4.90 10.75
N THR A 519 6.77 3.89 11.57
CA THR A 519 5.56 3.05 11.35
C THR A 519 4.29 3.88 11.50
N MET A 520 4.22 4.77 12.50
CA MET A 520 3.08 5.69 12.64
C MET A 520 2.97 6.65 11.45
N ILE A 521 4.10 7.21 11.00
CA ILE A 521 4.13 8.09 9.81
C ILE A 521 3.65 7.35 8.57
N ILE A 522 4.12 6.13 8.33
CA ILE A 522 3.71 5.32 7.18
C ILE A 522 2.22 4.98 7.27
N GLY A 523 1.72 4.56 8.42
CA GLY A 523 0.30 4.32 8.63
C GLY A 523 -0.55 5.56 8.36
N PHE A 524 -0.09 6.73 8.82
CA PHE A 524 -0.77 8.01 8.55
C PHE A 524 -0.76 8.39 7.07
N ILE A 525 0.39 8.25 6.39
CA ILE A 525 0.51 8.50 4.94
C ILE A 525 -0.44 7.58 4.17
N LEU A 526 -0.42 6.27 4.46
CA LEU A 526 -1.26 5.28 3.83
C LEU A 526 -2.75 5.57 4.02
N LEU A 527 -3.17 5.97 5.22
CA LEU A 527 -4.55 6.36 5.51
C LEU A 527 -4.95 7.65 4.79
N SER A 528 -4.04 8.64 4.75
CA SER A 528 -4.28 9.93 4.07
C SER A 528 -4.52 9.76 2.56
N ILE A 529 -3.86 8.77 1.95
CA ILE A 529 -3.98 8.48 0.51
C ILE A 529 -4.91 7.31 0.19
N GLN A 530 -5.68 6.80 1.16
CA GLN A 530 -6.43 5.55 1.01
C GLN A 530 -7.35 5.53 -0.22
N ARG A 531 -8.06 6.64 -0.48
CA ARG A 531 -9.02 6.78 -1.58
C ARG A 531 -8.43 7.48 -2.81
N THR A 532 -7.14 7.81 -2.75
CA THR A 532 -6.46 8.56 -3.81
C THR A 532 -5.69 7.58 -4.68
N PRO A 533 -6.08 7.37 -5.95
CA PRO A 533 -5.36 6.45 -6.82
C PRO A 533 -3.94 6.95 -7.08
N LEU A 534 -2.94 6.12 -6.78
CA LEU A 534 -1.54 6.44 -7.06
C LEU A 534 -1.19 6.12 -8.52
N ALA A 535 -1.53 7.04 -9.43
CA ALA A 535 -1.32 6.86 -10.87
C ALA A 535 0.13 6.53 -11.26
N SER A 536 1.12 6.95 -10.47
CA SER A 536 2.54 6.61 -10.68
C SER A 536 2.84 5.12 -10.64
N ILE A 537 2.10 4.34 -9.84
CA ILE A 537 2.23 2.88 -9.78
C ILE A 537 1.85 2.29 -11.13
N ILE A 538 0.78 2.80 -11.74
CA ILE A 538 0.29 2.30 -13.02
C ILE A 538 1.23 2.70 -14.15
N THR A 539 1.67 3.96 -14.17
CA THR A 539 2.46 4.49 -15.28
C THR A 539 3.93 4.09 -15.28
N LYS A 540 4.54 3.92 -14.11
CA LYS A 540 5.99 3.65 -14.00
C LYS A 540 6.32 2.23 -13.57
N ASN A 541 5.39 1.56 -12.88
CA ASN A 541 5.64 0.27 -12.26
C ASN A 541 4.70 -0.84 -12.75
N SER A 542 3.97 -0.61 -13.85
CA SER A 542 3.07 -1.62 -14.38
C SER A 542 2.93 -1.56 -15.89
N GLU A 543 2.43 -2.66 -16.45
CA GLU A 543 2.01 -2.79 -17.83
C GLU A 543 0.60 -3.39 -17.85
N ILE A 544 -0.34 -2.72 -18.51
CA ILE A 544 -1.68 -3.26 -18.74
C ILE A 544 -1.63 -4.15 -19.97
N LEU A 545 -1.85 -5.44 -19.77
CA LEU A 545 -1.85 -6.45 -20.80
C LEU A 545 -3.28 -6.74 -21.25
N ARG A 546 -3.48 -6.84 -22.55
CA ARG A 546 -4.75 -7.26 -23.18
C ARG A 546 -4.66 -8.72 -23.60
N LYS A 547 -5.73 -9.49 -23.40
CA LYS A 547 -5.81 -10.91 -23.79
C LYS A 547 -5.55 -11.14 -25.28
N THR A 548 -5.86 -10.15 -26.13
CA THR A 548 -5.58 -10.16 -27.57
C THR A 548 -4.08 -10.08 -27.91
N SER A 549 -3.23 -9.68 -26.97
CA SER A 549 -1.77 -9.66 -27.14
C SER A 549 -1.14 -11.00 -26.76
N ALA A 550 -0.01 -11.36 -27.37
CA ALA A 550 0.70 -12.60 -27.07
C ALA A 550 1.10 -12.73 -25.58
N ARG A 551 1.48 -11.61 -24.95
CA ARG A 551 1.79 -11.59 -23.50
C ARG A 551 0.53 -11.68 -22.65
N GLY A 552 -0.54 -10.96 -22.99
CA GLY A 552 -1.79 -11.03 -22.23
C GLY A 552 -2.45 -12.41 -22.32
N ALA A 553 -2.41 -13.08 -23.48
CA ALA A 553 -2.87 -14.46 -23.61
C ALA A 553 -2.15 -15.43 -22.67
N LYS A 554 -0.88 -15.15 -22.33
CA LYS A 554 -0.07 -15.96 -21.41
C LYS A 554 -0.37 -15.64 -19.93
N TYR A 555 -0.55 -14.37 -19.58
CA TYR A 555 -0.58 -13.92 -18.18
C TYR A 555 -1.97 -13.56 -17.64
N CYS A 556 -2.92 -13.17 -18.48
CA CYS A 556 -4.23 -12.68 -18.03
C CYS A 556 -5.26 -13.77 -17.76
N GLY A 557 -4.90 -15.05 -17.97
CA GLY A 557 -5.78 -16.18 -17.71
C GLY A 557 -7.10 -16.07 -18.49
N LEU A 558 -8.22 -16.09 -17.77
CA LEU A 558 -9.55 -15.96 -18.37
C LEU A 558 -9.98 -14.51 -18.61
N ASN A 559 -9.32 -13.53 -17.99
CA ASN A 559 -9.71 -12.12 -18.04
C ASN A 559 -9.30 -11.45 -19.36
N ASP A 560 -10.13 -10.51 -19.83
CA ASP A 560 -9.88 -9.77 -21.08
C ASP A 560 -8.68 -8.82 -20.98
N SER A 561 -8.37 -8.37 -19.77
CA SER A 561 -7.13 -7.64 -19.47
C SER A 561 -6.66 -7.89 -18.06
N CYS A 562 -5.35 -7.73 -17.86
CA CYS A 562 -4.72 -7.83 -16.55
C CYS A 562 -3.60 -6.80 -16.42
N ILE A 563 -3.24 -6.45 -15.19
CA ILE A 563 -2.10 -5.60 -14.86
C ILE A 563 -0.94 -6.47 -14.38
N LEU A 564 0.24 -6.21 -14.92
CA LEU A 564 1.49 -6.83 -14.49
C LEU A 564 2.38 -5.77 -13.86
N PHE A 565 2.77 -5.96 -12.60
CA PHE A 565 3.69 -5.05 -11.91
C PHE A 565 5.14 -5.47 -12.13
N THR A 566 6.04 -4.49 -12.30
CA THR A 566 7.48 -4.73 -12.50
C THR A 566 8.24 -4.83 -11.19
N VAL A 567 7.92 -3.97 -10.21
CA VAL A 567 8.47 -4.01 -8.85
C VAL A 567 7.39 -4.46 -7.86
N ASP A 568 7.71 -5.46 -7.05
CA ASP A 568 6.84 -5.99 -6.00
C ASP A 568 6.92 -5.17 -4.69
N MET A 569 5.92 -5.33 -3.81
CA MET A 569 5.86 -4.61 -2.53
C MET A 569 6.96 -5.00 -1.55
N LEU A 570 7.49 -6.22 -1.62
CA LEU A 570 8.60 -6.66 -0.78
C LEU A 570 9.85 -5.85 -1.11
N SER A 571 10.15 -5.65 -2.39
CA SER A 571 11.24 -4.83 -2.90
C SER A 571 11.10 -3.36 -2.44
N VAL A 572 9.90 -2.79 -2.54
CA VAL A 572 9.61 -1.42 -2.05
C VAL A 572 9.89 -1.30 -0.55
N ILE A 573 9.35 -2.23 0.25
CA ILE A 573 9.53 -2.23 1.71
C ILE A 573 11.01 -2.44 2.07
N ALA A 574 11.73 -3.30 1.34
CA ALA A 574 13.15 -3.54 1.57
C ALA A 574 14.01 -2.29 1.33
N VAL A 575 13.79 -1.58 0.23
CA VAL A 575 14.52 -0.33 -0.07
C VAL A 575 14.25 0.73 0.99
N LEU A 576 12.98 0.94 1.38
CA LEU A 576 12.62 1.87 2.44
C LEU A 576 13.25 1.48 3.78
N SER A 577 13.24 0.19 4.12
CA SER A 577 13.86 -0.32 5.36
C SER A 577 15.37 -0.07 5.38
N LEU A 578 16.06 -0.31 4.26
CA LEU A 578 17.49 -0.04 4.13
C LEU A 578 17.82 1.44 4.29
N ALA A 579 17.06 2.32 3.64
CA ALA A 579 17.25 3.76 3.75
C ALA A 579 17.11 4.23 5.22
N LEU A 580 16.08 3.74 5.93
CA LEU A 580 15.89 4.02 7.35
C LEU A 580 17.02 3.46 8.21
N GLY A 581 17.50 2.26 7.91
CA GLY A 581 18.64 1.65 8.59
C GLY A 581 19.90 2.51 8.47
N VAL A 582 20.18 3.05 7.28
CA VAL A 582 21.30 3.97 7.04
C VAL A 582 21.13 5.27 7.82
N ILE A 583 19.94 5.87 7.80
CA ILE A 583 19.64 7.08 8.58
C ILE A 583 19.87 6.83 10.08
N ALA A 584 19.44 5.69 10.60
CA ALA A 584 19.65 5.33 11.99
C ALA A 584 21.15 5.20 12.33
N VAL A 585 21.98 4.62 11.45
CA VAL A 585 23.44 4.59 11.62
C VAL A 585 24.01 6.00 11.70
N ILE A 586 23.61 6.90 10.81
CA ILE A 586 24.09 8.28 10.77
C ILE A 586 23.71 9.03 12.07
N ILE A 587 22.44 8.95 12.48
CA ILE A 587 21.96 9.60 13.70
C ILE A 587 22.72 9.07 14.92
N SER A 588 22.93 7.76 14.98
CA SER A 588 23.65 7.16 16.11
C SER A 588 25.11 7.57 16.13
N PHE A 589 25.77 7.68 14.99
CA PHE A 589 27.13 8.23 14.90
C PHE A 589 27.20 9.68 15.41
N ILE A 590 26.22 10.52 15.06
CA ILE A 590 26.13 11.89 15.56
C ILE A 590 25.95 11.90 17.09
N ILE A 591 25.01 11.09 17.61
CA ILE A 591 24.75 11.00 19.06
C ILE A 591 26.01 10.56 19.81
N THR A 592 26.72 9.55 19.29
CA THR A 592 27.96 9.05 19.89
C THR A 592 29.04 10.14 19.95
N ASN A 593 29.19 10.94 18.89
CA ASN A 593 30.15 12.05 18.86
C ASN A 593 29.75 13.23 19.74
N MET A 594 28.46 13.46 19.97
CA MET A 594 27.95 14.52 20.84
C MET A 594 27.93 14.15 22.32
N THR A 595 28.01 12.86 22.66
CA THR A 595 28.15 12.43 24.06
C THR A 595 29.54 12.79 24.60
N PRO A 596 29.65 13.62 25.66
CA PRO A 596 30.93 13.84 26.29
C PRO A 596 31.44 12.51 26.82
N LYS A 597 32.68 12.13 26.47
CA LYS A 597 33.39 11.01 27.11
C LYS A 597 33.38 11.28 28.61
N ALA A 598 32.47 10.65 29.34
CA ALA A 598 32.47 10.74 30.78
C ALA A 598 33.79 10.13 31.26
N LYS A 599 34.75 10.97 31.63
CA LYS A 599 35.82 10.59 32.55
C LYS A 599 35.15 10.23 33.87
N ILE A 600 34.59 9.04 33.94
CA ILE A 600 34.31 8.40 35.22
C ILE A 600 35.69 8.02 35.73
N ILE A 601 36.16 8.77 36.71
CA ILE A 601 37.31 8.40 37.54
C ILE A 601 36.92 7.13 38.27
N VAL A 602 37.07 5.99 37.60
CA VAL A 602 37.33 4.72 38.27
C VAL A 602 38.81 4.80 38.61
N TYR A 603 39.16 4.73 39.88
CA TYR A 603 40.52 4.44 40.30
C TYR A 603 40.90 3.09 39.65
N SER A 604 41.46 3.15 38.44
CA SER A 604 42.24 2.08 37.85
C SER A 604 43.42 1.91 38.77
N ALA A 605 43.60 0.71 39.31
CA ALA A 605 44.79 0.33 40.07
C ALA A 605 46.01 0.22 39.13
N THR A 606 46.37 1.33 38.49
CA THR A 606 47.62 1.55 37.75
C THR A 606 48.41 2.72 38.35
N GLU A 607 48.03 3.20 39.55
CA GLU A 607 48.67 4.34 40.23
C GLU A 607 49.29 3.95 41.59
N VAL A 608 49.99 2.80 41.66
CA VAL A 608 50.86 2.46 42.82
C VAL A 608 52.26 1.96 42.43
N HIS A 609 52.60 1.89 41.14
CA HIS A 609 53.99 1.65 40.71
C HIS A 609 54.44 2.65 39.65
N SER A 610 54.50 3.92 40.03
CA SER A 610 55.29 4.92 39.30
C SER A 610 55.90 5.92 40.28
N LEU A 611 56.73 5.41 41.19
CA LEU A 611 57.79 6.18 41.83
C LEU A 611 59.11 5.46 41.53
N GLN A 612 59.59 5.58 40.29
CA GLN A 612 60.98 5.88 39.95
C GLN A 612 61.22 5.76 38.44
N ALA A 613 61.47 6.92 37.86
CA ALA A 613 62.50 7.21 36.85
C ALA A 613 62.55 6.41 35.53
N ASN A 614 62.19 7.13 34.46
CA ASN A 614 62.97 7.38 33.24
C ASN A 614 63.78 6.22 32.62
N GLU A 615 63.42 5.81 31.40
CA GLU A 615 64.09 6.27 30.17
C GLU A 615 63.42 5.70 28.91
N PHE A 616 63.45 6.49 27.84
CA PHE A 616 63.02 6.17 26.49
C PHE A 616 63.85 5.01 25.89
N LYS A 617 63.19 4.06 25.22
CA LYS A 617 63.62 3.60 23.88
C LYS A 617 62.53 2.81 23.14
N GLU A 618 62.31 3.30 21.92
CA GLU A 618 61.80 2.64 20.72
C GLU A 618 62.20 1.16 20.62
N ILE A 619 61.35 0.30 20.04
CA ILE A 619 61.68 -0.69 18.97
C ILE A 619 60.49 -1.64 18.69
N GLU A 620 60.19 -1.70 17.39
CA GLU A 620 59.67 -2.80 16.55
C GLU A 620 58.47 -3.68 16.95
N ILE A 621 57.54 -3.69 16.00
CA ILE A 621 56.57 -4.74 15.73
C ILE A 621 57.29 -6.09 15.58
N LYS A 622 57.15 -6.98 16.57
CA LYS A 622 57.36 -8.42 16.40
C LYS A 622 56.05 -9.18 16.60
N LYS A 623 55.74 -9.92 15.53
CA LYS A 623 54.71 -10.95 15.42
C LYS A 623 55.09 -12.12 16.33
N HIS A 624 54.49 -12.23 17.51
CA HIS A 624 54.43 -13.45 18.29
C HIS A 624 53.08 -13.50 19.03
N GLY A 625 52.48 -14.69 19.05
CA GLY A 625 51.23 -14.91 19.76
C GLY A 625 51.44 -14.71 21.25
N ASP A 626 50.90 -13.63 21.79
CA ASP A 626 50.87 -13.42 23.23
C ASP A 626 49.48 -13.79 23.75
N LEU A 627 49.46 -14.89 24.51
CA LEU A 627 48.59 -15.01 25.68
C LEU A 627 48.61 -13.66 26.40
N ALA A 628 47.49 -12.93 26.38
CA ALA A 628 47.23 -11.99 27.45
C ALA A 628 47.44 -12.75 28.77
N PRO A 629 48.15 -12.19 29.77
CA PRO A 629 48.47 -12.93 30.98
C PRO A 629 47.16 -13.49 31.54
N LEU A 630 47.12 -14.82 31.65
CA LEU A 630 45.95 -15.60 32.05
C LEU A 630 45.43 -15.19 33.45
N ASP A 631 46.21 -14.37 34.17
CA ASP A 631 46.00 -13.86 35.52
C ASP A 631 44.99 -12.72 35.67
N ASN A 632 44.44 -12.16 34.58
CA ASN A 632 43.48 -11.04 34.67
C ASN A 632 42.03 -11.37 34.25
N LEU A 633 41.72 -12.65 34.00
CA LEU A 633 40.37 -13.14 33.66
C LEU A 633 39.61 -13.57 34.92
N THR A 634 38.34 -13.18 35.03
CA THR A 634 37.40 -13.71 36.03
C THR A 634 37.20 -15.22 35.84
N SER A 635 36.77 -15.91 36.91
CA SER A 635 36.46 -17.34 36.84
C SER A 635 35.40 -17.66 35.77
N PHE A 636 34.43 -16.76 35.57
CA PHE A 636 33.44 -16.84 34.51
C PHE A 636 34.01 -16.67 33.10
N GLU A 637 34.85 -15.66 32.87
CA GLU A 637 35.48 -15.45 31.56
C GLU A 637 36.34 -16.64 31.15
N ARG A 638 37.01 -17.27 32.13
CA ARG A 638 37.83 -18.46 31.90
C ARG A 638 36.99 -19.70 31.58
N ASN A 639 35.98 -19.99 32.41
CA ASN A 639 35.28 -21.28 32.38
C ASN A 639 34.03 -21.30 31.48
N CYS A 640 33.44 -20.14 31.18
CA CYS A 640 32.19 -20.02 30.40
C CYS A 640 32.38 -19.29 29.07
N ILE A 641 33.27 -18.30 28.98
CA ILE A 641 33.49 -17.50 27.76
C ILE A 641 34.73 -17.95 26.97
N GLY A 642 35.80 -18.40 27.65
CA GLY A 642 37.09 -18.72 27.05
C GLY A 642 37.93 -17.49 26.66
N GLY A 643 37.64 -16.31 27.22
CA GLY A 643 38.34 -15.06 26.90
C GLY A 643 37.71 -13.83 27.58
N PRO A 644 38.36 -12.65 27.50
CA PRO A 644 37.90 -11.47 28.24
C PRO A 644 36.57 -10.93 27.69
N PHE A 645 35.65 -10.55 28.56
CA PHE A 645 34.30 -10.06 28.24
C PHE A 645 34.32 -8.84 27.32
N LYS A 646 35.35 -7.97 27.44
CA LYS A 646 35.58 -6.83 26.53
C LYS A 646 35.79 -7.23 25.06
N LYS A 647 36.13 -8.50 24.79
CA LYS A 647 36.22 -9.06 23.43
C LYS A 647 34.82 -9.23 22.81
N ILE A 648 33.79 -9.39 23.64
CA ILE A 648 32.41 -9.61 23.24
C ILE A 648 31.56 -8.34 23.40
N PHE A 649 31.86 -7.49 24.40
CA PHE A 649 31.13 -6.26 24.67
C PHE A 649 32.09 -5.08 24.92
N ARG A 650 32.38 -4.29 23.88
CA ARG A 650 33.03 -2.98 24.04
C ARG A 650 31.97 -1.98 24.55
N ASP A 651 32.33 -1.12 25.49
CA ASP A 651 31.46 -0.11 26.12
C ASP A 651 30.48 -0.60 27.22
N CYS A 652 30.67 -1.82 27.74
CA CYS A 652 29.93 -2.33 28.92
C CYS A 652 30.85 -2.58 30.13
N ASP A 653 32.11 -2.15 30.10
CA ASP A 653 33.09 -2.38 31.18
C ASP A 653 32.67 -1.72 32.50
N ASP A 654 31.92 -0.62 32.43
CA ASP A 654 31.39 0.16 33.57
C ASP A 654 30.37 -0.61 34.42
N ILE A 655 29.68 -1.58 33.82
CA ILE A 655 28.72 -2.46 34.47
C ILE A 655 29.21 -3.90 34.59
N ALA A 656 30.32 -4.26 33.94
CA ALA A 656 30.75 -5.65 33.84
C ALA A 656 31.50 -6.16 35.07
N TYR A 657 32.22 -5.29 35.77
CA TYR A 657 33.07 -5.70 36.88
C TYR A 657 32.88 -4.87 38.15
N ILE A 658 32.99 -5.55 39.29
CA ILE A 658 33.16 -4.92 40.60
C ILE A 658 34.41 -5.49 41.27
N SER A 659 35.02 -4.72 42.18
CA SER A 659 36.11 -5.22 43.03
C SER A 659 35.53 -5.69 44.36
N TYR A 660 35.80 -6.94 44.72
CA TYR A 660 35.41 -7.54 46.00
C TYR A 660 36.60 -8.30 46.58
N ASN A 661 36.95 -8.02 47.84
CA ASN A 661 38.15 -8.56 48.51
C ASN A 661 39.43 -8.49 47.66
N GLY A 662 39.62 -7.39 46.92
CA GLY A 662 40.79 -7.17 46.06
C GLY A 662 40.78 -7.96 44.74
N LYS A 663 39.71 -8.71 44.44
CA LYS A 663 39.56 -9.47 43.19
C LYS A 663 38.50 -8.86 42.29
N ARG A 664 38.75 -8.93 40.97
CA ARG A 664 37.82 -8.49 39.93
C ARG A 664 36.75 -9.54 39.75
N CYS A 665 35.50 -9.13 39.90
CA CYS A 665 34.32 -10.00 39.95
C CYS A 665 33.35 -9.62 38.83
N MET A 666 32.75 -10.59 38.16
CA MET A 666 31.71 -10.33 37.17
C MET A 666 30.36 -10.02 37.84
N THR A 667 29.71 -8.98 37.38
CA THR A 667 28.37 -8.61 37.87
C THR A 667 27.30 -9.57 37.35
N VAL A 668 26.17 -9.67 38.05
CA VAL A 668 24.99 -10.42 37.59
C VAL A 668 24.53 -9.88 36.25
N GLU A 669 24.67 -8.57 36.05
CA GLU A 669 24.38 -7.88 34.81
C GLU A 669 25.27 -8.36 33.65
N ALA A 670 26.58 -8.49 33.84
CA ALA A 670 27.46 -9.06 32.81
C ALA A 670 27.20 -10.55 32.55
N LEU A 671 26.88 -11.32 33.60
CA LEU A 671 26.50 -12.72 33.44
C LEU A 671 25.28 -12.87 32.54
N LEU A 672 24.24 -12.07 32.81
CA LEU A 672 23.03 -12.03 32.00
C LEU A 672 23.37 -11.73 30.53
N LEU A 673 24.18 -10.70 30.26
CA LEU A 673 24.57 -10.31 28.90
C LEU A 673 25.16 -11.46 28.08
N THR A 674 25.85 -12.39 28.74
CA THR A 674 26.47 -13.56 28.09
C THR A 674 25.50 -14.71 27.80
N GLY A 675 24.22 -14.59 28.21
CA GLY A 675 23.18 -15.61 27.99
C GLY A 675 23.17 -16.72 29.04
N TYR A 676 23.77 -16.47 30.21
CA TYR A 676 23.80 -17.38 31.35
C TYR A 676 22.97 -16.82 32.51
N LEU A 677 22.38 -17.72 33.28
CA LEU A 677 21.49 -17.42 34.40
C LEU A 677 21.89 -18.25 35.62
N TYR A 678 21.74 -17.65 36.79
CA TYR A 678 21.79 -18.41 38.03
C TYR A 678 20.50 -19.17 38.27
N TYR A 679 20.66 -20.38 38.76
CA TYR A 679 19.58 -21.18 39.30
C TYR A 679 20.12 -21.98 40.49
N GLY A 680 19.76 -21.54 41.69
CA GLY A 680 20.29 -22.09 42.94
C GLY A 680 21.79 -21.87 43.09
N GLU A 681 22.54 -22.94 43.31
CA GLU A 681 24.00 -22.92 43.48
C GLU A 681 24.77 -23.06 42.15
N HIS A 682 24.07 -22.94 41.02
CA HIS A 682 24.62 -23.24 39.70
C HIS A 682 24.33 -22.14 38.69
N VAL A 683 25.24 -21.99 37.72
CA VAL A 683 25.03 -21.20 36.51
C VAL A 683 24.63 -22.13 35.37
N TYR A 684 23.55 -21.79 34.68
CA TYR A 684 23.02 -22.50 33.52
C TYR A 684 22.93 -21.56 32.32
N GLN A 685 22.89 -22.12 31.12
CA GLN A 685 22.51 -21.35 29.94
C GLN A 685 21.03 -20.91 30.05
N ALA A 686 20.68 -19.72 29.58
CA ALA A 686 19.34 -19.16 29.76
C ALA A 686 18.21 -20.05 29.21
N SER A 687 18.44 -20.71 28.07
CA SER A 687 17.54 -21.71 27.48
C SER A 687 17.30 -22.91 28.40
N SER A 688 18.33 -23.34 29.13
CA SER A 688 18.25 -24.44 30.10
C SER A 688 17.40 -24.05 31.31
N VAL A 689 17.48 -22.79 31.77
CA VAL A 689 16.63 -22.29 32.87
C VAL A 689 15.16 -22.23 32.46
N MET A 690 14.84 -21.89 31.21
CA MET A 690 13.45 -21.95 30.73
C MET A 690 12.89 -23.37 30.80
N LEU A 691 13.70 -24.38 30.47
CA LEU A 691 13.31 -25.79 30.63
C LEU A 691 13.12 -26.16 32.10
N LEU A 692 13.94 -25.62 33.02
CA LEU A 692 13.74 -25.80 34.47
C LEU A 692 12.47 -25.11 34.99
N LEU A 693 12.04 -24.01 34.37
CA LEU A 693 10.79 -23.32 34.71
C LEU A 693 9.57 -24.06 34.13
N VAL A 694 9.64 -24.53 32.88
CA VAL A 694 8.60 -25.37 32.26
C VAL A 694 8.41 -26.67 33.04
N ALA A 695 9.49 -27.25 33.56
CA ALA A 695 9.43 -28.43 34.42
C ALA A 695 8.59 -28.24 35.71
N ARG A 696 8.30 -26.99 36.12
CA ARG A 696 7.38 -26.72 37.24
C ARG A 696 5.91 -26.92 36.86
N LEU A 697 5.59 -26.84 35.57
CA LEU A 697 4.25 -27.03 35.01
C LEU A 697 4.02 -28.47 34.50
N VAL A 698 5.10 -29.27 34.39
CA VAL A 698 5.07 -30.62 33.84
C VAL A 698 5.18 -31.67 34.97
N PRO A 699 4.34 -32.71 35.00
CA PRO A 699 4.43 -33.77 36.01
C PRO A 699 5.80 -34.45 36.01
N ARG A 700 6.42 -34.65 37.19
CA ARG A 700 7.76 -35.26 37.33
C ARG A 700 7.94 -36.61 36.65
N LYS A 701 6.86 -37.39 36.48
CA LYS A 701 6.89 -38.68 35.75
C LYS A 701 7.25 -38.49 34.28
N VAL A 702 6.79 -37.40 33.66
CA VAL A 702 7.07 -37.04 32.25
C VAL A 702 8.50 -36.51 32.08
N LEU A 703 9.06 -35.84 33.09
CA LEU A 703 10.44 -35.36 33.02
C LEU A 703 11.47 -36.50 33.02
N ARG A 704 11.15 -37.63 33.64
CA ARG A 704 12.04 -38.81 33.70
C ARG A 704 12.16 -39.55 32.35
N THR A 705 11.19 -39.36 31.45
CA THR A 705 11.22 -39.97 30.10
C THR A 705 12.07 -39.20 29.10
N PHE A 706 12.43 -37.94 29.38
CA PHE A 706 13.29 -37.14 28.50
C PHE A 706 14.75 -37.21 28.98
N ASN A 707 15.61 -37.89 28.23
CA ASN A 707 17.07 -37.96 28.44
C ASN A 707 17.77 -36.66 27.98
N MET A 708 17.33 -35.52 28.51
CA MET A 708 17.93 -34.23 28.21
C MET A 708 19.05 -33.93 29.22
N LEU A 709 20.26 -33.67 28.73
CA LEU A 709 21.40 -33.26 29.54
C LEU A 709 21.51 -31.74 29.52
N LEU A 710 21.56 -31.15 30.72
CA LEU A 710 21.83 -29.74 30.94
C LEU A 710 23.28 -29.56 31.37
N LEU A 711 23.91 -28.53 30.81
CA LEU A 711 25.25 -28.09 31.17
C LEU A 711 25.16 -27.03 32.27
N ARG A 712 26.00 -27.16 33.30
CA ARG A 712 26.00 -26.28 34.46
C ARG A 712 27.38 -26.10 35.06
N TRP A 713 27.57 -24.99 35.76
CA TRP A 713 28.78 -24.69 36.53
C TRP A 713 28.40 -24.47 37.99
N TYR A 714 29.08 -25.14 38.92
CA TYR A 714 28.87 -24.92 40.35
C TYR A 714 29.56 -23.64 40.80
N VAL A 715 28.87 -22.87 41.64
CA VAL A 715 29.34 -21.61 42.21
C VAL A 715 29.84 -21.89 43.63
N ASP A 716 31.13 -21.65 43.91
CA ASP A 716 31.65 -21.72 45.28
C ASP A 716 31.18 -20.49 46.08
N PRO A 717 30.32 -20.65 47.11
CA PRO A 717 29.79 -19.52 47.87
C PRO A 717 30.85 -18.80 48.73
N LYS A 718 32.01 -19.41 49.01
CA LYS A 718 33.09 -18.80 49.81
C LYS A 718 34.02 -17.93 48.98
N HIS A 719 34.29 -18.34 47.74
CA HIS A 719 35.28 -17.70 46.88
C HIS A 719 34.67 -17.02 45.66
N GLY A 720 33.39 -17.25 45.37
CA GLY A 720 32.68 -16.71 44.21
C GLY A 720 33.09 -17.32 42.88
N THR A 721 33.91 -18.39 42.88
CA THR A 721 34.51 -18.98 41.68
C THR A 721 33.62 -20.06 41.07
N LEU A 722 33.67 -20.19 39.74
CA LEU A 722 32.99 -21.28 39.02
C LEU A 722 33.85 -22.53 38.91
N SER A 723 33.22 -23.70 39.06
CA SER A 723 33.82 -25.00 38.76
C SER A 723 34.08 -25.17 37.26
N GLU A 724 34.75 -26.26 36.88
CA GLU A 724 34.70 -26.75 35.50
C GLU A 724 33.28 -27.20 35.12
N LEU A 725 33.04 -27.31 33.81
CA LEU A 725 31.73 -27.65 33.24
C LEU A 725 31.26 -29.02 33.73
N ARG A 726 30.05 -29.08 34.30
CA ARG A 726 29.38 -30.30 34.73
C ARG A 726 28.13 -30.56 33.89
N SER A 727 27.84 -31.81 33.59
CA SER A 727 26.58 -32.22 32.98
C SER A 727 25.63 -32.78 34.04
N CYS A 728 24.34 -32.50 33.90
CA CYS A 728 23.30 -33.01 34.78
C CYS A 728 22.03 -33.31 33.98
N THR A 729 21.33 -34.41 34.27
CA THR A 729 20.04 -34.68 33.60
C THR A 729 19.00 -33.64 34.00
N TRP A 730 18.08 -33.32 33.08
CA TRP A 730 16.98 -32.40 33.31
C TRP A 730 16.15 -32.79 34.54
N TYR A 731 15.88 -34.08 34.73
CA TYR A 731 15.19 -34.61 35.91
C TYR A 731 15.87 -34.23 37.24
N HIS A 732 17.20 -34.38 37.32
CA HIS A 732 17.96 -34.05 38.52
C HIS A 732 18.08 -32.54 38.75
N ALA A 733 18.31 -31.76 37.70
CA ALA A 733 18.39 -30.31 37.81
C ALA A 733 17.07 -29.66 38.27
N CYS A 734 15.92 -30.22 37.88
CA CYS A 734 14.60 -29.75 38.35
C CYS A 734 14.31 -30.04 39.83
N ALA A 735 15.13 -30.85 40.51
CA ALA A 735 14.97 -31.12 41.94
C ALA A 735 15.47 -29.98 42.83
N GLU A 736 16.28 -29.07 42.28
CA GLU A 736 16.93 -27.92 42.95
C GLU A 736 15.93 -26.79 43.24
N ASN A 737 14.76 -27.09 43.82
CA ASN A 737 13.59 -26.21 43.92
C ASN A 737 13.82 -24.86 44.65
N HIS A 738 14.46 -23.88 43.99
CA HIS A 738 14.87 -22.60 44.57
C HIS A 738 14.01 -21.44 44.04
N GLN A 739 13.78 -20.43 44.88
CA GLN A 739 13.12 -19.18 44.47
C GLN A 739 14.10 -18.33 43.64
N ILE A 740 13.60 -17.67 42.59
CA ILE A 740 14.39 -16.92 41.58
C ILE A 740 15.08 -15.67 42.19
N GLY A 741 14.85 -15.36 43.48
CA GLY A 741 15.15 -14.08 44.11
C GLY A 741 16.53 -13.86 44.73
N GLY A 742 17.51 -14.75 44.54
CA GLY A 742 18.85 -14.59 45.13
C GLY A 742 19.95 -14.71 44.09
N ALA A 743 20.28 -13.64 43.35
CA ALA A 743 21.38 -13.62 42.39
C ALA A 743 22.40 -12.55 42.78
N VAL A 744 23.67 -12.95 42.93
CA VAL A 744 24.74 -12.09 43.46
C VAL A 744 26.01 -12.24 42.66
N PRO A 745 26.81 -11.15 42.50
CA PRO A 745 28.06 -11.15 41.72
C PRO A 745 29.02 -12.32 42.01
N LEU A 746 29.62 -12.89 40.96
CA LEU A 746 30.71 -13.89 41.02
C LEU A 746 32.05 -13.21 41.06
N ALA A 747 32.97 -13.75 41.86
CA ALA A 747 34.38 -13.38 41.78
C ALA A 747 35.15 -14.14 40.68
#